data_AF-M5CAI4-F1
#
_entry.id   AF-M5CAI4-F1
#
_cell.length_a   1.000
_cell.length_b   1.000
_cell.length_c   1.000
_cell.angle_alpha   90.00
_cell.angle_beta   90.00
_cell.angle_gamma   90.00
#
_symmetry.space_group_name_H-M   'P 1'
#
loop_
_entity.id
_entity.type
_entity.pdbx_description
1 polymer ?
#
loop_
_entity_poly.entity_id
_entity_poly.type
_entity_poly.pdbx_seq_one_letter_code
_entity_poly.pdbx_strand_id
1 'polypeptide(L)'
;MGTLNDAMNVIMSSSSTSMEQGDDKAIDELYTTILDAAFNKLEANQASKRKMKDVLETIICAMEPMTLRALASVVGLDGSEQVDKLLMPLRSVVNVAKETGLVTTLHASFPDFMLSSNRSVDFYCQPQRRHATMAEACLRLIDGAPSSFNICALPSSYLLDSEVEDLDMRVSKSIPVDLIYACRHWSAHLDRGEYRIELVEPVGRFFSSRLLLWMEIINLTKHMRHGTSIIQTAENWCSEKSAPAELTRLARDASQFVSVYANHPVSQSTPHIYVSMLPFWPRSRPVSASYIPKTSGLVQAAGTAIDRRQLVLIATWKVSAYGIRSFGLSADGTRLAAPTGNSIGVYSTTTGESVLSLTDERTRGVWYVSMSPDSTRVAFVGTDRIAYLWDIANEGKVSQLPPDGTSGVSSIAFSPDGSHVACGTASGDIYMRELQQQVSSTVLLRGHTSYVLSVAFSPDSSHLASGSTDKAVRVWEVRTGQPAGEAFEGHTGFVQSVSYSHDGSRLASASDDRTIQVWSPQTGQTVLGPLTGHSGDILSMTFSPNSTLIASASRDKTIRVYDARTGQTVLGPLEGHTDEVKCVRFSSDSTRLYSCSDDGTVRVWNMQDLDSSNPPFSGPLALKSIYSIRYSPSGARAVSGSSDGSVHVWDVRTGALVLGPLSGHDQYVVFVDYSPSDQYIVSGSIDGTLRIWDASTGKDIHGPMDAHIGLVRCVRFSPDSLVVVSGSVDRTVQLWNVATGQHVMKLLEGDDWILSVGFSPDGHKVVCGSRKMHVVDRYTGNAVIEPITGHRSGIRSVEFSPDGKRLVSGSSDKTVRIWDAQTGKQLVVCGHNHASHSDDVNSVGFSPNGLFVVSGSGDRTVCVWDAQNGNLILGPLRGHTNDVNCVEFSPDGSHIVSCSDDATIRFWDATSCARAIQANTSTSAAAKASHTPSPNSDSTHDSWLVDDDGWAVDSHNRRLVWVPSDLRDSLLLPPNFLTIPTSGYYELGFEGANVGEKWADCYGP
;
A
#
# COMPACT_ATOMS: atom_id res chain seq x y z
N MET A 1 -42.01 -21.32 -21.01
CA MET A 1 -41.55 -20.29 -21.95
C MET A 1 -42.74 -19.77 -22.74
N GLY A 2 -43.35 -18.64 -22.34
CA GLY A 2 -44.42 -18.03 -23.13
C GLY A 2 -45.37 -17.06 -22.41
N THR A 3 -45.25 -16.83 -21.10
CA THR A 3 -46.23 -15.97 -20.39
C THR A 3 -45.64 -14.95 -19.41
N LEU A 4 -44.30 -14.83 -19.33
CA LEU A 4 -43.64 -13.80 -18.50
C LEU A 4 -43.18 -12.58 -19.34
N ASN A 5 -42.78 -12.80 -20.60
CA ASN A 5 -42.31 -11.72 -21.49
C ASN A 5 -43.47 -10.85 -22.04
N ASP A 6 -44.67 -11.40 -22.20
CA ASP A 6 -45.82 -10.63 -22.70
C ASP A 6 -46.42 -9.73 -21.61
N ALA A 7 -46.27 -10.09 -20.33
CA ALA A 7 -46.64 -9.21 -19.21
C ALA A 7 -45.62 -8.07 -19.01
N MET A 8 -44.34 -8.32 -19.31
CA MET A 8 -43.27 -7.31 -19.19
C MET A 8 -43.33 -6.25 -20.30
N ASN A 9 -43.73 -6.62 -21.53
CA ASN A 9 -43.86 -5.69 -22.65
C ASN A 9 -45.09 -4.77 -22.56
N VAL A 10 -46.14 -5.19 -21.85
CA VAL A 10 -47.31 -4.32 -21.58
C VAL A 10 -46.98 -3.27 -20.51
N ILE A 11 -46.02 -3.55 -19.61
CA ILE A 11 -45.56 -2.59 -18.58
C ILE A 11 -44.53 -1.61 -19.15
N MET A 12 -43.72 -2.01 -20.13
CA MET A 12 -42.69 -1.16 -20.76
C MET A 12 -43.24 -0.17 -21.80
N SER A 13 -44.47 -0.35 -22.29
CA SER A 13 -45.07 0.51 -23.33
C SER A 13 -45.96 1.64 -22.79
N SER A 14 -46.11 1.79 -21.46
CA SER A 14 -46.98 2.80 -20.84
C SER A 14 -46.24 3.95 -20.13
N SER A 15 -44.92 4.12 -20.33
CA SER A 15 -44.19 5.29 -19.82
C SER A 15 -44.14 6.42 -20.86
N SER A 16 -45.23 7.18 -20.97
CA SER A 16 -45.25 8.61 -21.33
C SER A 16 -46.67 9.11 -21.59
N THR A 17 -47.53 9.03 -20.58
CA THR A 17 -48.69 9.93 -20.49
C THR A 17 -48.78 10.42 -19.06
N SER A 18 -48.85 11.75 -18.91
CA SER A 18 -49.11 12.41 -17.64
C SER A 18 -50.36 11.82 -17.00
N MET A 19 -50.20 11.01 -15.95
CA MET A 19 -51.33 10.53 -15.15
C MET A 19 -52.02 11.75 -14.53
N GLU A 20 -53.31 11.89 -14.85
CA GLU A 20 -54.15 13.00 -14.43
C GLU A 20 -54.29 13.01 -12.90
N GLN A 21 -54.36 14.21 -12.30
CA GLN A 21 -54.53 14.50 -10.86
C GLN A 21 -55.78 13.85 -10.18
N GLY A 22 -56.55 13.02 -10.90
CA GLY A 22 -57.77 12.38 -10.43
C GLY A 22 -57.56 11.05 -9.69
N ASP A 23 -56.58 10.22 -10.10
CA ASP A 23 -56.35 8.88 -9.50
C ASP A 23 -55.62 8.94 -8.15
N ASP A 24 -54.70 9.90 -7.97
CA ASP A 24 -54.00 10.09 -6.69
C ASP A 24 -54.95 10.46 -5.55
N LYS A 25 -56.02 11.23 -5.84
CA LYS A 25 -57.03 11.61 -4.84
C LYS A 25 -57.87 10.43 -4.36
N ALA A 26 -58.23 9.51 -5.27
CA ALA A 26 -59.02 8.34 -4.91
C ALA A 26 -58.21 7.37 -4.01
N ILE A 27 -56.91 7.22 -4.29
CA ILE A 27 -55.99 6.43 -3.46
C ILE A 27 -55.77 7.11 -2.09
N ASP A 28 -55.64 8.43 -2.06
CA ASP A 28 -55.48 9.21 -0.82
C ASP A 28 -56.73 9.12 0.08
N GLU A 29 -57.92 9.21 -0.50
CA GLU A 29 -59.19 9.02 0.23
C GLU A 29 -59.31 7.60 0.79
N LEU A 30 -58.86 6.58 0.04
CA LEU A 30 -58.83 5.19 0.50
C LEU A 30 -57.89 5.02 1.70
N TYR A 31 -56.66 5.53 1.61
CA TYR A 31 -55.70 5.43 2.72
C TYR A 31 -56.18 6.20 3.95
N THR A 32 -56.75 7.40 3.76
CA THR A 32 -57.33 8.20 4.85
C THR A 32 -58.45 7.44 5.55
N THR A 33 -59.37 6.84 4.79
CA THR A 33 -60.48 6.02 5.33
C THR A 33 -59.97 4.81 6.11
N ILE A 34 -58.94 4.13 5.60
CA ILE A 34 -58.32 2.98 6.28
C ILE A 34 -57.69 3.41 7.61
N LEU A 35 -56.95 4.51 7.61
CA LEU A 35 -56.30 5.05 8.82
C LEU A 35 -57.34 5.51 9.84
N ASP A 36 -58.37 6.25 9.44
CA ASP A 36 -59.46 6.66 10.32
C ASP A 36 -60.16 5.46 10.95
N ALA A 37 -60.47 4.43 10.17
CA ALA A 37 -61.07 3.19 10.67
C ALA A 37 -60.15 2.46 11.68
N ALA A 38 -58.84 2.43 11.42
CA ALA A 38 -57.86 1.79 12.28
C ALA A 38 -57.67 2.55 13.61
N PHE A 39 -57.51 3.88 13.56
CA PHE A 39 -57.32 4.74 14.73
C PHE A 39 -58.59 4.95 15.55
N ASN A 40 -59.79 4.76 14.97
CA ASN A 40 -61.06 4.83 15.72
C ASN A 40 -61.49 3.51 16.37
N LYS A 41 -61.03 2.35 15.85
CA LYS A 41 -61.29 1.02 16.45
C LYS A 41 -60.64 0.79 17.81
N LEU A 42 -59.54 1.48 18.12
CA LEU A 42 -58.89 1.43 19.43
C LEU A 42 -59.70 2.29 20.42
N GLU A 43 -60.58 1.67 21.20
CA GLU A 43 -61.42 2.34 22.18
C GLU A 43 -60.59 3.22 23.15
N ALA A 44 -60.91 4.52 23.17
CA ALA A 44 -60.66 5.57 24.16
C ALA A 44 -59.25 5.77 24.79
N ASN A 45 -58.22 4.97 24.51
CA ASN A 45 -56.89 5.20 25.10
C ASN A 45 -55.97 6.00 24.16
N GLN A 46 -55.85 7.32 24.39
CA GLN A 46 -54.93 8.19 23.64
C GLN A 46 -53.49 7.67 23.63
N ALA A 47 -53.04 6.98 24.69
CA ALA A 47 -51.70 6.41 24.74
C ALA A 47 -51.51 5.26 23.71
N SER A 48 -52.52 4.41 23.51
CA SER A 48 -52.47 3.33 22.52
C SER A 48 -52.49 3.87 21.09
N LYS A 49 -53.25 4.94 20.82
CA LYS A 49 -53.24 5.61 19.52
C LYS A 49 -51.86 6.22 19.21
N ARG A 50 -51.20 6.84 20.20
CA ARG A 50 -49.82 7.34 20.06
C ARG A 50 -48.84 6.21 19.76
N LYS A 51 -48.86 5.13 20.55
CA LYS A 51 -48.01 3.94 20.32
C LYS A 51 -48.23 3.32 18.94
N MET A 52 -49.48 3.24 18.46
CA MET A 52 -49.77 2.75 17.11
C MET A 52 -49.20 3.67 16.03
N LYS A 53 -49.31 4.99 16.21
CA LYS A 53 -48.69 5.98 15.32
C LYS A 53 -47.17 5.83 15.32
N ASP A 54 -46.53 5.70 16.49
CA ASP A 54 -45.09 5.49 16.62
C ASP A 54 -44.61 4.23 15.88
N VAL A 55 -45.33 3.11 16.01
CA VAL A 55 -45.03 1.86 15.30
C VAL A 55 -45.16 2.05 13.78
N LEU A 56 -46.24 2.69 13.32
CA LEU A 56 -46.48 2.93 11.90
C LEU A 56 -45.40 3.85 11.29
N GLU A 57 -45.08 4.96 11.95
CA GLU A 57 -44.01 5.87 11.52
C GLU A 57 -42.64 5.17 11.49
N THR A 58 -42.37 4.26 12.44
CA THR A 58 -41.13 3.46 12.45
C THR A 58 -41.06 2.53 11.25
N ILE A 59 -42.16 1.88 10.87
CA ILE A 59 -42.21 0.99 9.69
C ILE A 59 -41.91 1.79 8.41
N ILE A 60 -42.44 3.02 8.31
CA ILE A 60 -42.25 3.88 7.15
C ILE A 60 -40.82 4.42 7.09
N CYS A 61 -40.24 4.80 8.23
CA CYS A 61 -38.88 5.36 8.30
C CYS A 61 -37.77 4.29 8.43
N ALA A 62 -38.11 3.01 8.47
CA ALA A 62 -37.11 1.95 8.59
C ALA A 62 -36.25 1.84 7.34
N MET A 63 -34.93 1.71 7.52
CA MET A 63 -33.99 1.53 6.39
C MET A 63 -34.15 0.17 5.69
N GLU A 64 -34.57 -0.84 6.46
CA GLU A 64 -34.88 -2.19 5.99
C GLU A 64 -36.10 -2.72 6.77
N PRO A 65 -36.90 -3.64 6.20
CA PRO A 65 -37.99 -4.28 6.91
C PRO A 65 -37.54 -4.93 8.22
N MET A 66 -38.29 -4.70 9.29
CA MET A 66 -37.94 -5.17 10.63
C MET A 66 -38.88 -6.28 11.11
N THR A 67 -38.37 -7.16 11.98
CA THR A 67 -39.23 -8.14 12.66
C THR A 67 -40.09 -7.46 13.73
N LEU A 68 -41.21 -8.08 14.12
CA LEU A 68 -42.05 -7.59 15.23
C LEU A 68 -41.24 -7.36 16.52
N ARG A 69 -40.23 -8.20 16.78
CA ARG A 69 -39.33 -8.06 17.92
C ARG A 69 -38.46 -6.80 17.80
N ALA A 70 -37.84 -6.58 16.64
CA ALA A 70 -37.03 -5.38 16.41
C ALA A 70 -37.85 -4.08 16.47
N LEU A 71 -39.08 -4.10 15.96
CA LEU A 71 -40.02 -2.98 16.13
C LEU A 71 -40.31 -2.70 17.60
N ALA A 72 -40.53 -3.75 18.41
CA ALA A 72 -40.78 -3.57 19.85
C ALA A 72 -39.57 -2.92 20.54
N SER A 73 -38.36 -3.40 20.27
CA SER A 73 -37.13 -2.85 20.85
C SER A 73 -36.86 -1.39 20.47
N VAL A 74 -37.01 -1.04 19.19
CA VAL A 74 -36.76 0.33 18.68
C VAL A 74 -37.82 1.32 19.16
N VAL A 75 -39.09 0.90 19.24
CA VAL A 75 -40.18 1.77 19.74
C VAL A 75 -40.21 1.83 21.27
N GLY A 76 -39.61 0.85 21.97
CA GLY A 76 -39.62 0.77 23.43
C GLY A 76 -40.91 0.15 24.00
N LEU A 77 -41.39 -0.91 23.36
CA LEU A 77 -42.58 -1.67 23.76
C LEU A 77 -42.20 -2.99 24.46
N ASP A 78 -43.12 -3.51 25.29
CA ASP A 78 -42.84 -4.62 26.21
C ASP A 78 -42.71 -5.99 25.51
N GLY A 79 -43.10 -6.10 24.23
CA GLY A 79 -42.92 -7.34 23.46
C GLY A 79 -43.60 -7.33 22.09
N SER A 80 -43.28 -8.35 21.28
CA SER A 80 -43.78 -8.51 19.90
C SER A 80 -45.31 -8.66 19.83
N GLU A 81 -45.94 -9.24 20.85
CA GLU A 81 -47.41 -9.37 20.91
C GLU A 81 -48.11 -8.01 21.00
N GLN A 82 -47.49 -7.03 21.67
CA GLN A 82 -48.06 -5.69 21.77
C GLN A 82 -48.00 -4.98 20.41
N VAL A 83 -46.89 -5.13 19.68
CA VAL A 83 -46.74 -4.63 18.31
C VAL A 83 -47.77 -5.28 17.38
N ASP A 84 -47.92 -6.61 17.45
CA ASP A 84 -48.88 -7.33 16.61
C ASP A 84 -50.33 -6.89 16.85
N LYS A 85 -50.71 -6.70 18.12
CA LYS A 85 -52.03 -6.14 18.49
C LYS A 85 -52.23 -4.73 17.95
N LEU A 86 -51.20 -3.88 17.97
CA LEU A 86 -51.27 -2.51 17.42
C LEU A 86 -51.32 -2.52 15.89
N LEU A 87 -50.76 -3.53 15.22
CA LEU A 87 -50.79 -3.66 13.75
C LEU A 87 -52.05 -4.36 13.22
N MET A 88 -52.80 -5.09 14.05
CA MET A 88 -54.04 -5.77 13.62
C MET A 88 -55.04 -4.86 12.87
N PRO A 89 -55.31 -3.62 13.30
CA PRO A 89 -56.20 -2.71 12.57
C PRO A 89 -55.62 -2.23 11.23
N LEU A 90 -54.31 -2.33 11.02
CA LEU A 90 -53.57 -1.81 9.86
C LEU A 90 -53.18 -2.91 8.85
N ARG A 91 -53.71 -4.13 8.99
CA ARG A 91 -53.37 -5.28 8.12
C ARG A 91 -53.76 -5.13 6.65
N SER A 92 -54.58 -4.14 6.31
CA SER A 92 -54.91 -3.77 4.93
C SER A 92 -53.79 -3.02 4.21
N VAL A 93 -52.88 -2.37 4.96
CA VAL A 93 -51.75 -1.58 4.42
C VAL A 93 -50.38 -2.11 4.86
N VAL A 94 -50.34 -2.91 5.94
CA VAL A 94 -49.13 -3.53 6.48
C VAL A 94 -49.25 -5.05 6.47
N ASN A 95 -48.24 -5.72 5.92
CA ASN A 95 -48.09 -7.17 5.96
C ASN A 95 -47.14 -7.58 7.09
N VAL A 96 -47.42 -8.73 7.72
CA VAL A 96 -46.45 -9.41 8.59
C VAL A 96 -46.28 -10.82 8.05
N ALA A 97 -45.09 -11.12 7.55
CA ALA A 97 -44.76 -12.41 6.98
C ALA A 97 -44.85 -13.51 8.04
N LYS A 98 -45.60 -14.58 7.75
CA LYS A 98 -45.87 -15.66 8.72
C LYS A 98 -44.62 -16.46 9.11
N GLU A 99 -43.66 -16.59 8.20
CA GLU A 99 -42.46 -17.42 8.39
C GLU A 99 -41.33 -16.64 9.07
N THR A 100 -41.12 -15.38 8.69
CA THR A 100 -39.99 -14.57 9.16
C THR A 100 -40.37 -13.53 10.22
N GLY A 101 -41.67 -13.24 10.38
CA GLY A 101 -42.16 -12.18 11.26
C GLY A 101 -41.77 -10.76 10.81
N LEU A 102 -41.28 -10.61 9.57
CA LEU A 102 -40.92 -9.32 8.96
C LEU A 102 -42.17 -8.50 8.64
N VAL A 103 -42.10 -7.21 8.95
CA VAL A 103 -43.18 -6.25 8.71
C VAL A 103 -42.85 -5.39 7.50
N THR A 104 -43.73 -5.40 6.50
CA THR A 104 -43.57 -4.63 5.25
C THR A 104 -44.84 -3.86 4.92
N THR A 105 -44.73 -2.75 4.20
CA THR A 105 -45.89 -2.10 3.60
C THR A 105 -46.36 -2.88 2.37
N LEU A 106 -47.68 -3.02 2.20
CA LEU A 106 -48.27 -3.78 1.08
C LEU A 106 -48.25 -3.02 -0.25
N HIS A 107 -48.24 -1.68 -0.17
CA HIS A 107 -48.29 -0.81 -1.35
C HIS A 107 -47.11 0.16 -1.33
N ALA A 108 -46.41 0.29 -2.45
CA ALA A 108 -45.26 1.20 -2.57
C ALA A 108 -45.64 2.67 -2.39
N SER A 109 -46.86 3.05 -2.81
CA SER A 109 -47.38 4.43 -2.69
C SER A 109 -47.83 4.81 -1.27
N PHE A 110 -47.92 3.87 -0.33
CA PHE A 110 -48.41 4.15 1.02
C PHE A 110 -47.38 4.92 1.88
N PRO A 111 -46.09 4.55 1.91
CA PRO A 111 -45.03 5.42 2.46
C PRO A 111 -45.05 6.83 1.88
N ASP A 112 -45.18 6.97 0.56
CA ASP A 112 -45.20 8.29 -0.12
C ASP A 112 -46.37 9.16 0.33
N PHE A 113 -47.56 8.56 0.53
CA PHE A 113 -48.72 9.24 1.10
C PHE A 113 -48.43 9.75 2.54
N MET A 114 -47.86 8.89 3.39
CA MET A 114 -47.57 9.22 4.79
C MET A 114 -46.44 10.25 4.97
N LEU A 115 -45.49 10.30 4.04
CA LEU A 115 -44.37 11.25 4.02
C LEU A 115 -44.71 12.60 3.37
N SER A 116 -45.92 12.75 2.83
CA SER A 116 -46.37 13.99 2.18
C SER A 116 -47.35 14.75 3.06
N SER A 117 -46.94 15.94 3.53
CA SER A 117 -47.71 16.75 4.49
C SER A 117 -49.05 17.27 3.96
N ASN A 118 -49.15 17.45 2.64
CA ASN A 118 -50.37 17.86 1.95
C ASN A 118 -51.38 16.72 1.74
N ARG A 119 -50.94 15.45 1.76
CA ARG A 119 -51.79 14.28 1.46
C ARG A 119 -52.34 13.65 2.73
N SER A 120 -51.48 13.34 3.69
CA SER A 120 -51.86 12.59 4.90
C SER A 120 -52.29 13.46 6.09
N VAL A 121 -52.08 14.78 6.02
CA VAL A 121 -52.53 15.82 6.98
C VAL A 121 -52.43 15.39 8.45
N ASP A 122 -53.48 14.81 9.03
CA ASP A 122 -53.56 14.39 10.44
C ASP A 122 -52.64 13.18 10.77
N PHE A 123 -52.36 12.35 9.77
CA PHE A 123 -51.50 11.17 9.87
C PHE A 123 -50.07 11.40 9.38
N TYR A 124 -49.73 12.64 9.00
CA TYR A 124 -48.40 12.98 8.50
C TYR A 124 -47.29 12.53 9.45
N CYS A 125 -46.36 11.75 8.89
CA CYS A 125 -45.13 11.34 9.56
C CYS A 125 -44.11 12.48 9.42
N GLN A 126 -43.48 12.90 10.51
CA GLN A 126 -42.34 13.83 10.48
C GLN A 126 -41.03 13.01 10.40
N PRO A 127 -40.48 12.74 9.20
CA PRO A 127 -39.39 11.77 9.04
C PRO A 127 -38.12 12.18 9.79
N GLN A 128 -37.76 13.47 9.82
CA GLN A 128 -36.56 13.96 10.52
C GLN A 128 -36.67 13.74 12.02
N ARG A 129 -37.85 14.01 12.60
CA ARG A 129 -38.13 13.81 14.02
C ARG A 129 -38.13 12.32 14.40
N ARG A 130 -38.69 11.48 13.51
CA ARG A 130 -38.74 10.03 13.72
C ARG A 130 -37.34 9.42 13.61
N HIS A 131 -36.56 9.79 12.60
CA HIS A 131 -35.18 9.34 12.44
C HIS A 131 -34.29 9.71 13.63
N ALA A 132 -34.39 10.93 14.18
CA ALA A 132 -33.67 11.31 15.40
C ALA A 132 -34.02 10.40 16.61
N THR A 133 -35.31 10.05 16.75
CA THR A 133 -35.79 9.17 17.83
C THR A 133 -35.35 7.72 17.62
N MET A 134 -35.31 7.26 16.36
CA MET A 134 -34.78 5.94 16.01
C MET A 134 -33.28 5.86 16.23
N ALA A 135 -32.52 6.91 15.92
CA ALA A 135 -31.08 6.98 16.18
C ALA A 135 -30.78 6.83 17.68
N GLU A 136 -31.51 7.57 18.52
CA GLU A 136 -31.41 7.46 19.99
C GLU A 136 -31.73 6.05 20.47
N ALA A 137 -32.82 5.45 19.96
CA ALA A 137 -33.21 4.10 20.32
C ALA A 137 -32.16 3.05 19.92
N CYS A 138 -31.59 3.17 18.71
CA CYS A 138 -30.52 2.30 18.25
C CYS A 138 -29.26 2.45 19.11
N LEU A 139 -28.83 3.67 19.42
CA LEU A 139 -27.69 3.92 20.30
C LEU A 139 -27.92 3.37 21.71
N ARG A 140 -29.13 3.47 22.25
CA ARG A 140 -29.50 2.87 23.54
C ARG A 140 -29.47 1.34 23.51
N LEU A 141 -29.89 0.71 22.41
CA LEU A 141 -29.79 -0.75 22.24
C LEU A 141 -28.33 -1.21 22.19
N ILE A 142 -27.46 -0.44 21.53
CA ILE A 142 -26.02 -0.72 21.49
C ILE A 142 -25.40 -0.52 22.88
N ASP A 143 -25.76 0.54 23.59
CA ASP A 143 -25.24 0.85 24.93
C ASP A 143 -25.66 -0.20 25.97
N GLY A 144 -26.91 -0.69 25.85
CA GLY A 144 -27.50 -1.73 26.69
C GLY A 144 -27.22 -3.17 26.24
N ALA A 145 -26.45 -3.39 25.17
CA ALA A 145 -26.00 -4.72 24.78
C ALA A 145 -25.16 -5.34 25.91
N PRO A 146 -25.19 -6.68 26.09
CA PRO A 146 -24.38 -7.33 27.10
C PRO A 146 -22.92 -6.89 26.98
N SER A 147 -22.34 -6.36 28.05
CA SER A 147 -20.93 -5.95 28.09
C SER A 147 -19.96 -7.13 28.12
N SER A 148 -20.44 -8.35 27.80
CA SER A 148 -19.60 -9.52 27.66
C SER A 148 -18.75 -9.35 26.42
N PHE A 149 -17.55 -8.80 26.61
CA PHE A 149 -16.44 -8.98 25.70
C PHE A 149 -16.36 -10.46 25.29
N ASN A 150 -16.07 -10.72 24.01
CA ASN A 150 -16.18 -12.05 23.40
C ASN A 150 -17.63 -12.58 23.36
N ILE A 151 -18.53 -11.83 22.70
CA ILE A 151 -20.00 -12.06 22.68
C ILE A 151 -20.39 -13.45 22.16
N CYS A 152 -19.60 -14.00 21.24
CA CYS A 152 -19.79 -15.35 20.69
C CYS A 152 -18.84 -16.40 21.28
N ALA A 153 -18.13 -16.07 22.37
CA ALA A 153 -17.22 -16.99 23.08
C ALA A 153 -16.21 -17.69 22.16
N LEU A 154 -15.55 -16.94 21.26
CA LEU A 154 -14.54 -17.46 20.35
C LEU A 154 -13.39 -18.10 21.15
N PRO A 155 -12.94 -19.30 20.75
CA PRO A 155 -12.07 -20.13 21.59
C PRO A 155 -10.61 -19.66 21.62
N SER A 156 -10.11 -19.06 20.54
CA SER A 156 -8.69 -18.69 20.42
C SER A 156 -8.49 -17.61 19.38
N SER A 157 -7.51 -16.72 19.59
CA SER A 157 -7.07 -15.76 18.57
C SER A 157 -6.28 -16.40 17.43
N TYR A 158 -5.80 -17.63 17.56
CA TYR A 158 -5.03 -18.28 16.48
C TYR A 158 -5.88 -18.60 15.23
N LEU A 159 -7.21 -18.65 15.41
CA LEU A 159 -8.17 -19.06 14.39
C LEU A 159 -8.76 -17.84 13.66
N LEU A 160 -8.99 -18.00 12.36
CA LEU A 160 -9.90 -17.10 11.62
C LEU A 160 -11.34 -17.37 12.03
N ASP A 161 -12.20 -16.38 11.83
CA ASP A 161 -13.63 -16.53 12.09
C ASP A 161 -14.23 -17.66 11.23
N SER A 162 -13.69 -17.90 10.03
CA SER A 162 -14.09 -19.03 9.16
C SER A 162 -13.62 -20.40 9.65
N GLU A 163 -12.64 -20.45 10.55
CA GLU A 163 -12.06 -21.68 11.10
C GLU A 163 -12.73 -22.07 12.45
N VAL A 164 -13.54 -21.18 13.04
CA VAL A 164 -14.30 -21.47 14.26
C VAL A 164 -15.54 -22.29 13.92
N GLU A 165 -15.65 -23.48 14.50
CA GLU A 165 -16.65 -24.47 14.08
C GLU A 165 -18.10 -23.95 14.12
N ASP A 166 -18.80 -23.94 15.23
CA ASP A 166 -20.23 -23.63 15.30
C ASP A 166 -20.59 -22.12 15.22
N LEU A 167 -19.80 -21.30 14.52
CA LEU A 167 -19.87 -19.84 14.61
C LEU A 167 -21.25 -19.27 14.25
N ASP A 168 -21.85 -19.68 13.13
CA ASP A 168 -23.15 -19.16 12.69
C ASP A 168 -24.26 -19.46 13.74
N MET A 169 -24.17 -20.63 14.42
CA MET A 169 -25.08 -20.97 15.51
C MET A 169 -24.86 -20.07 16.74
N ARG A 170 -23.61 -19.80 17.10
CA ARG A 170 -23.27 -18.90 18.23
C ARG A 170 -23.71 -17.47 17.97
N VAL A 171 -23.54 -16.96 16.75
CA VAL A 171 -24.01 -15.63 16.32
C VAL A 171 -25.51 -15.53 16.46
N SER A 172 -26.28 -16.50 15.92
CA SER A 172 -27.74 -16.49 16.00
C SER A 172 -28.30 -16.55 17.42
N LYS A 173 -27.56 -17.17 18.35
CA LYS A 173 -27.96 -17.29 19.76
C LYS A 173 -27.61 -16.04 20.57
N SER A 174 -26.45 -15.44 20.30
CA SER A 174 -25.84 -14.43 21.16
C SER A 174 -26.12 -13.00 20.70
N ILE A 175 -26.39 -12.79 19.40
CA ILE A 175 -26.61 -11.47 18.81
C ILE A 175 -28.08 -11.37 18.34
N PRO A 176 -28.93 -10.64 19.07
CA PRO A 176 -30.33 -10.45 18.69
C PRO A 176 -30.49 -9.65 17.38
N VAL A 177 -31.49 -10.00 16.56
CA VAL A 177 -31.76 -9.35 15.26
C VAL A 177 -32.01 -7.84 15.40
N ASP A 178 -32.58 -7.42 16.52
CA ASP A 178 -32.80 -6.01 16.85
C ASP A 178 -31.49 -5.23 17.09
N LEU A 179 -30.49 -5.89 17.67
CA LEU A 179 -29.15 -5.32 17.83
C LEU A 179 -28.41 -5.22 16.49
N ILE A 180 -28.58 -6.21 15.59
CA ILE A 180 -28.00 -6.18 14.24
C ILE A 180 -28.52 -4.97 13.46
N TYR A 181 -29.84 -4.73 13.49
CA TYR A 181 -30.45 -3.57 12.85
C TYR A 181 -29.88 -2.26 13.42
N ALA A 182 -29.83 -2.14 14.76
CA ALA A 182 -29.28 -0.96 15.42
C ALA A 182 -27.83 -0.71 15.01
N CYS A 183 -26.97 -1.73 15.02
CA CYS A 183 -25.56 -1.61 14.65
C CYS A 183 -25.35 -1.21 13.18
N ARG A 184 -26.23 -1.63 12.27
CA ARG A 184 -26.14 -1.31 10.83
C ARG A 184 -26.65 0.08 10.46
N HIS A 185 -27.69 0.58 11.15
CA HIS A 185 -28.45 1.74 10.66
C HIS A 185 -28.52 2.94 11.61
N TRP A 186 -27.93 2.87 12.81
CA TRP A 186 -27.97 3.99 13.77
C TRP A 186 -27.43 5.31 13.18
N SER A 187 -26.34 5.27 12.42
CA SER A 187 -25.73 6.47 11.83
C SER A 187 -26.52 7.00 10.64
N ALA A 188 -27.16 6.13 9.86
CA ALA A 188 -28.06 6.56 8.79
C ALA A 188 -29.30 7.28 9.34
N HIS A 189 -29.83 6.83 10.48
CA HIS A 189 -30.88 7.54 11.19
C HIS A 189 -30.39 8.84 11.83
N LEU A 190 -29.13 8.89 12.30
CA LEU A 190 -28.53 10.10 12.85
C LEU A 190 -28.38 11.19 11.78
N ASP A 191 -27.95 10.83 10.58
CA ASP A 191 -27.74 11.73 9.44
C ASP A 191 -29.05 12.31 8.88
N ARG A 192 -30.07 11.45 8.70
CA ARG A 192 -31.41 11.87 8.24
C ARG A 192 -32.25 12.54 9.32
N GLY A 193 -31.81 12.43 10.58
CA GLY A 193 -32.49 12.98 11.74
C GLY A 193 -32.30 14.49 11.88
N GLU A 194 -33.24 15.15 12.54
CA GLU A 194 -32.99 16.51 13.02
C GLU A 194 -31.90 16.51 14.10
N TYR A 195 -31.10 17.59 14.16
CA TYR A 195 -30.09 17.73 15.20
C TYR A 195 -30.75 17.92 16.57
N ARG A 196 -30.34 17.08 17.53
CA ARG A 196 -30.76 17.14 18.93
C ARG A 196 -29.53 17.10 19.83
N ILE A 197 -29.43 18.03 20.77
CA ILE A 197 -28.30 18.10 21.69
C ILE A 197 -28.22 16.84 22.56
N GLU A 198 -29.36 16.20 22.84
CA GLU A 198 -29.45 14.96 23.60
C GLU A 198 -28.76 13.77 22.90
N LEU A 199 -28.54 13.83 21.58
CA LEU A 199 -27.85 12.76 20.83
C LEU A 199 -26.32 12.84 20.95
N VAL A 200 -25.75 13.98 21.37
CA VAL A 200 -24.30 14.17 21.47
C VAL A 200 -23.70 13.24 22.52
N GLU A 201 -24.35 13.06 23.67
CA GLU A 201 -23.85 12.21 24.74
C GLU A 201 -23.90 10.71 24.38
N PRO A 202 -25.00 10.15 23.86
CA PRO A 202 -25.04 8.78 23.35
C PRO A 202 -24.00 8.49 22.27
N VAL A 203 -23.80 9.42 21.32
CA VAL A 203 -22.76 9.27 20.28
C VAL A 203 -21.36 9.28 20.91
N GLY A 204 -21.10 10.15 21.89
CA GLY A 204 -19.84 10.16 22.64
C GLY A 204 -19.58 8.88 23.43
N ARG A 205 -20.60 8.35 24.11
CA ARG A 205 -20.52 7.07 24.81
C ARG A 205 -20.25 5.91 23.84
N PHE A 206 -20.90 5.92 22.67
CA PHE A 206 -20.65 4.93 21.64
C PHE A 206 -19.16 4.86 21.28
N PHE A 207 -18.56 5.99 20.89
CA PHE A 207 -17.17 6.01 20.45
C PHE A 207 -16.15 5.73 21.55
N SER A 208 -16.42 6.15 22.79
CA SER A 208 -15.48 6.00 23.91
C SER A 208 -15.57 4.64 24.63
N SER A 209 -16.69 3.93 24.52
CA SER A 209 -16.95 2.74 25.35
C SER A 209 -17.57 1.54 24.63
N ARG A 210 -18.17 1.71 23.45
CA ARG A 210 -18.87 0.64 22.71
C ARG A 210 -18.35 0.37 21.30
N LEU A 211 -17.43 1.19 20.78
CA LEU A 211 -16.82 1.02 19.46
C LEU A 211 -16.30 -0.40 19.21
N LEU A 212 -15.45 -0.95 20.09
CA LEU A 212 -14.85 -2.28 19.88
C LEU A 212 -15.89 -3.41 19.90
N LEU A 213 -16.88 -3.33 20.81
CA LEU A 213 -18.00 -4.27 20.85
C LEU A 213 -18.86 -4.17 19.59
N TRP A 214 -19.11 -2.95 19.11
CA TRP A 214 -19.82 -2.73 17.86
C TRP A 214 -19.06 -3.31 16.67
N MET A 215 -17.74 -3.14 16.61
CA MET A 215 -16.90 -3.76 15.57
C MET A 215 -16.97 -5.29 15.63
N GLU A 216 -16.92 -5.88 16.82
CA GLU A 216 -17.05 -7.32 17.03
C GLU A 216 -18.40 -7.84 16.50
N ILE A 217 -19.51 -7.18 16.84
CA ILE A 217 -20.85 -7.54 16.34
C ILE A 217 -20.93 -7.43 14.82
N ILE A 218 -20.44 -6.32 14.26
CA ILE A 218 -20.49 -6.06 12.83
C ILE A 218 -19.59 -7.03 12.05
N ASN A 219 -18.44 -7.41 12.60
CA ASN A 219 -17.53 -8.38 11.98
C ASN A 219 -18.10 -9.80 12.00
N LEU A 220 -18.58 -10.26 13.15
CA LEU A 220 -19.17 -11.59 13.30
C LEU A 220 -20.47 -11.78 12.50
N THR A 221 -21.21 -10.68 12.28
CA THR A 221 -22.39 -10.69 11.40
C THR A 221 -22.04 -10.53 9.92
N LYS A 222 -20.75 -10.47 9.56
CA LYS A 222 -20.23 -10.36 8.17
C LYS A 222 -20.56 -9.02 7.48
N HIS A 223 -20.71 -7.94 8.24
CA HIS A 223 -21.01 -6.58 7.74
C HIS A 223 -19.86 -5.56 7.89
N MET A 224 -18.66 -5.98 8.31
CA MET A 224 -17.53 -5.08 8.62
C MET A 224 -17.11 -4.14 7.49
N ARG A 225 -17.25 -4.55 6.23
CA ARG A 225 -16.95 -3.69 5.08
C ARG A 225 -17.84 -2.45 5.01
N HIS A 226 -19.09 -2.54 5.50
CA HIS A 226 -19.97 -1.37 5.63
C HIS A 226 -19.68 -0.55 6.90
N GLY A 227 -18.94 -1.11 7.86
CA GLY A 227 -18.59 -0.45 9.11
C GLY A 227 -17.91 0.90 8.90
N THR A 228 -16.98 0.99 7.93
CA THR A 228 -16.31 2.25 7.57
C THR A 228 -17.32 3.33 7.17
N SER A 229 -18.28 3.00 6.29
CA SER A 229 -19.32 3.94 5.87
C SER A 229 -20.22 4.36 7.04
N ILE A 230 -20.58 3.41 7.90
CA ILE A 230 -21.45 3.69 9.06
C ILE A 230 -20.79 4.72 9.98
N ILE A 231 -19.51 4.55 10.30
CA ILE A 231 -18.78 5.48 11.17
C ILE A 231 -18.50 6.81 10.48
N GLN A 232 -18.14 6.80 9.20
CA GLN A 232 -17.89 8.03 8.45
C GLN A 232 -19.15 8.91 8.37
N THR A 233 -20.34 8.32 8.23
CA THR A 233 -21.61 9.06 8.33
C THR A 233 -21.75 9.77 9.69
N ALA A 234 -21.39 9.10 10.78
CA ALA A 234 -21.43 9.69 12.12
C ALA A 234 -20.33 10.76 12.34
N GLU A 235 -19.15 10.58 11.76
CA GLU A 235 -18.07 11.58 11.74
C GLU A 235 -18.49 12.86 11.00
N ASN A 236 -19.11 12.71 9.83
CA ASN A 236 -19.65 13.82 9.05
C ASN A 236 -20.70 14.58 9.85
N TRP A 237 -21.63 13.86 10.51
CA TRP A 237 -22.61 14.48 11.39
C TRP A 237 -21.96 15.29 12.54
N CYS A 238 -20.89 14.76 13.16
CA CYS A 238 -20.15 15.49 14.20
C CYS A 238 -19.50 16.77 13.64
N SER A 239 -18.99 16.72 12.41
CA SER A 239 -18.30 17.83 11.75
C SER A 239 -19.27 18.92 11.28
N GLU A 240 -20.36 18.54 10.61
CA GLU A 240 -21.35 19.48 10.05
C GLU A 240 -22.19 20.17 11.11
N LYS A 241 -22.55 19.46 12.18
CA LYS A 241 -23.45 19.98 13.22
C LYS A 241 -22.71 20.63 14.40
N SER A 242 -21.42 20.95 14.24
CA SER A 242 -20.59 21.62 15.25
C SER A 242 -20.60 20.91 16.61
N ALA A 243 -20.45 19.58 16.60
CA ALA A 243 -20.28 18.81 17.84
C ALA A 243 -19.00 19.25 18.59
N PRO A 244 -18.87 18.93 19.89
CA PRO A 244 -17.66 19.27 20.66
C PRO A 244 -16.40 18.78 19.96
N ALA A 245 -15.36 19.62 19.89
CA ALA A 245 -14.13 19.32 19.14
C ALA A 245 -13.48 17.97 19.53
N GLU A 246 -13.52 17.62 20.82
CA GLU A 246 -13.02 16.33 21.30
C GLU A 246 -13.80 15.13 20.75
N LEU A 247 -15.13 15.26 20.62
CA LEU A 247 -15.97 14.22 20.04
C LEU A 247 -15.69 14.07 18.54
N THR A 248 -15.56 15.17 17.81
CA THR A 248 -15.21 15.15 16.39
C THR A 248 -13.83 14.50 16.17
N ARG A 249 -12.85 14.81 17.03
CA ARG A 249 -11.52 14.20 17.00
C ARG A 249 -11.56 12.70 17.28
N LEU A 250 -12.36 12.27 18.26
CA LEU A 250 -12.56 10.86 18.58
C LEU A 250 -13.30 10.11 17.47
N ALA A 251 -14.36 10.69 16.90
CA ALA A 251 -15.11 10.11 15.79
C ALA A 251 -14.22 9.92 14.55
N ARG A 252 -13.36 10.91 14.25
CA ARG A 252 -12.37 10.83 13.17
C ARG A 252 -11.35 9.72 13.40
N ASP A 253 -10.79 9.63 14.60
CA ASP A 253 -9.84 8.57 14.94
C ASP A 253 -10.49 7.17 14.90
N ALA A 254 -11.74 7.06 15.34
CA ALA A 254 -12.54 5.84 15.23
C ALA A 254 -12.82 5.44 13.78
N SER A 255 -13.13 6.41 12.91
CA SER A 255 -13.31 6.23 11.46
C SER A 255 -12.06 5.62 10.82
N GLN A 256 -10.87 6.14 11.16
CA GLN A 256 -9.59 5.59 10.72
C GLN A 256 -9.34 4.18 11.28
N PHE A 257 -9.55 3.97 12.58
CA PHE A 257 -9.37 2.67 13.24
C PHE A 257 -10.21 1.57 12.59
N VAL A 258 -11.49 1.86 12.38
CA VAL A 258 -12.46 0.97 11.74
C VAL A 258 -12.09 0.70 10.28
N SER A 259 -11.67 1.74 9.55
CA SER A 259 -11.27 1.60 8.15
C SER A 259 -10.03 0.71 8.00
N VAL A 260 -9.01 0.90 8.84
CA VAL A 260 -7.80 0.07 8.80
C VAL A 260 -8.17 -1.38 9.11
N TYR A 261 -8.98 -1.65 10.15
CA TYR A 261 -9.40 -3.02 10.43
C TYR A 261 -10.19 -3.63 9.26
N ALA A 262 -11.22 -2.96 8.76
CA ALA A 262 -12.13 -3.49 7.74
C ALA A 262 -11.48 -3.76 6.37
N ASN A 263 -10.39 -3.06 6.04
CA ASN A 263 -9.72 -3.13 4.74
C ASN A 263 -8.41 -3.95 4.75
N HIS A 264 -8.10 -4.66 5.83
CA HIS A 264 -6.87 -5.47 5.93
C HIS A 264 -7.18 -6.92 6.34
N PRO A 265 -6.26 -7.88 6.10
CA PRO A 265 -6.47 -9.29 6.43
C PRO A 265 -6.86 -9.56 7.89
N VAL A 266 -6.51 -8.64 8.80
CA VAL A 266 -6.90 -8.66 10.21
C VAL A 266 -8.42 -8.78 10.44
N SER A 267 -9.26 -8.29 9.51
CA SER A 267 -10.72 -8.42 9.63
C SER A 267 -11.24 -9.86 9.58
N GLN A 268 -10.42 -10.81 9.10
CA GLN A 268 -10.78 -12.22 9.03
C GLN A 268 -10.80 -12.90 10.40
N SER A 269 -10.29 -12.24 11.45
CA SER A 269 -10.27 -12.77 12.81
C SER A 269 -10.65 -11.69 13.82
N THR A 270 -11.86 -11.82 14.37
CA THR A 270 -12.46 -10.86 15.31
C THR A 270 -11.60 -10.60 16.57
N PRO A 271 -10.92 -11.60 17.18
CA PRO A 271 -10.01 -11.36 18.31
C PRO A 271 -8.90 -10.33 18.06
N HIS A 272 -8.47 -10.17 16.81
CA HIS A 272 -7.37 -9.27 16.46
C HIS A 272 -7.74 -7.78 16.44
N ILE A 273 -9.02 -7.43 16.64
CA ILE A 273 -9.42 -6.07 17.06
C ILE A 273 -8.68 -5.68 18.34
N TYR A 274 -8.51 -6.62 19.27
CA TYR A 274 -7.90 -6.37 20.57
C TYR A 274 -6.40 -6.72 20.57
N VAL A 275 -6.05 -7.88 20.00
CA VAL A 275 -4.69 -8.43 20.07
C VAL A 275 -3.72 -7.76 19.08
N SER A 276 -4.21 -7.19 17.97
CA SER A 276 -3.35 -6.58 16.94
C SER A 276 -3.62 -5.10 16.72
N MET A 277 -4.89 -4.72 16.52
CA MET A 277 -5.19 -3.31 16.22
C MET A 277 -4.84 -2.37 17.37
N LEU A 278 -5.23 -2.69 18.61
CA LEU A 278 -4.95 -1.83 19.76
C LEU A 278 -3.45 -1.68 20.08
N PRO A 279 -2.62 -2.75 20.12
CA PRO A 279 -1.18 -2.61 20.39
C PRO A 279 -0.44 -1.75 19.38
N PHE A 280 -0.86 -1.78 18.11
CA PHE A 280 -0.22 -1.01 17.04
C PHE A 280 -0.86 0.36 16.82
N TRP A 281 -1.98 0.70 17.47
CA TRP A 281 -2.59 2.02 17.34
C TRP A 281 -1.80 3.07 18.15
N PRO A 282 -1.51 4.27 17.59
CA PRO A 282 -0.68 5.24 18.30
C PRO A 282 -1.28 5.64 19.65
N ARG A 283 -0.46 5.65 20.70
CA ARG A 283 -0.92 5.89 22.08
C ARG A 283 -1.47 7.30 22.31
N SER A 284 -1.06 8.27 21.49
CA SER A 284 -1.50 9.67 21.55
C SER A 284 -2.92 9.89 20.99
N ARG A 285 -3.48 8.89 20.29
CA ARG A 285 -4.77 9.01 19.60
C ARG A 285 -5.97 8.76 20.54
N PRO A 286 -7.13 9.41 20.31
CA PRO A 286 -8.32 9.31 21.17
C PRO A 286 -8.85 7.89 21.44
N VAL A 287 -8.83 7.00 20.45
CA VAL A 287 -9.28 5.60 20.62
C VAL A 287 -8.37 4.88 21.61
N SER A 288 -7.05 5.01 21.46
CA SER A 288 -6.07 4.46 22.39
C SER A 288 -6.30 4.95 23.82
N ALA A 289 -6.53 6.25 24.00
CA ALA A 289 -6.80 6.85 25.30
C ALA A 289 -8.07 6.29 25.98
N SER A 290 -9.06 5.87 25.19
CA SER A 290 -10.33 5.34 25.68
C SER A 290 -10.28 3.84 25.99
N TYR A 291 -9.53 3.05 25.21
CA TYR A 291 -9.58 1.58 25.25
C TYR A 291 -8.33 0.91 25.84
N ILE A 292 -7.13 1.44 25.66
CA ILE A 292 -5.90 0.83 26.21
C ILE A 292 -5.95 0.69 27.76
N PRO A 293 -6.46 1.66 28.54
CA PRO A 293 -6.57 1.50 30.00
C PRO A 293 -7.42 0.31 30.46
N LYS A 294 -8.25 -0.25 29.58
CA LYS A 294 -9.12 -1.41 29.83
C LYS A 294 -8.48 -2.74 29.42
N THR A 295 -7.23 -2.73 28.98
CA THR A 295 -6.52 -3.92 28.49
C THR A 295 -5.46 -4.40 29.48
N SER A 296 -5.16 -5.70 29.44
CA SER A 296 -4.10 -6.34 30.23
C SER A 296 -3.35 -7.37 29.41
N GLY A 297 -2.03 -7.43 29.51
CA GLY A 297 -1.22 -8.40 28.77
C GLY A 297 -1.28 -8.22 27.25
N LEU A 298 -1.35 -6.97 26.76
CA LEU A 298 -1.17 -6.70 25.32
C LEU A 298 0.26 -7.03 24.87
N VAL A 299 0.40 -7.44 23.61
CA VAL A 299 1.71 -7.57 22.95
C VAL A 299 2.43 -6.22 23.02
N GLN A 300 3.69 -6.21 23.45
CA GLN A 300 4.47 -4.99 23.57
C GLN A 300 5.20 -4.72 22.26
N ALA A 301 4.75 -3.71 21.52
CA ALA A 301 5.52 -3.10 20.44
C ALA A 301 6.37 -1.97 21.05
N ALA A 302 7.65 -2.25 21.34
CA ALA A 302 8.57 -1.31 21.95
C ALA A 302 9.54 -0.77 20.91
N GLY A 303 9.59 0.55 20.73
CA GLY A 303 10.56 1.17 19.83
C GLY A 303 10.14 2.53 19.28
N THR A 304 11.12 3.23 18.71
CA THR A 304 10.97 4.61 18.23
C THR A 304 10.05 4.74 17.02
N ALA A 305 9.84 3.66 16.25
CA ALA A 305 8.96 3.66 15.08
C ALA A 305 7.46 3.77 15.45
N ILE A 306 7.04 3.18 16.57
CA ILE A 306 5.64 3.18 17.01
C ILE A 306 5.17 4.60 17.38
N ASP A 307 6.02 5.37 18.05
CA ASP A 307 5.72 6.75 18.43
C ASP A 307 5.74 7.72 17.24
N ARG A 308 6.42 7.33 16.14
CA ARG A 308 6.58 8.13 14.91
C ARG A 308 5.63 7.71 13.79
N ARG A 309 4.85 6.65 13.99
CA ARG A 309 3.94 6.07 13.00
C ARG A 309 2.93 7.10 12.51
N GLN A 310 2.88 7.33 11.21
CA GLN A 310 1.82 8.13 10.58
C GLN A 310 0.78 7.19 9.97
N LEU A 311 -0.48 7.31 10.42
CA LEU A 311 -1.62 6.53 9.92
C LEU A 311 -2.12 7.09 8.57
N VAL A 312 -1.22 7.14 7.59
CA VAL A 312 -1.51 7.71 6.28
C VAL A 312 -2.20 6.68 5.39
N LEU A 313 -1.86 5.40 5.48
CA LEU A 313 -2.54 4.35 4.73
C LEU A 313 -3.88 3.97 5.38
N ILE A 314 -4.98 4.23 4.67
CA ILE A 314 -6.35 3.97 5.13
C ILE A 314 -6.82 2.56 4.74
N ALA A 315 -6.53 2.16 3.50
CA ALA A 315 -7.04 0.92 2.93
C ALA A 315 -6.11 0.36 1.85
N THR A 316 -6.06 -0.97 1.76
CA THR A 316 -5.38 -1.71 0.69
C THR A 316 -6.39 -2.64 0.02
N TRP A 317 -6.73 -2.38 -1.23
CA TRP A 317 -7.67 -3.17 -2.01
C TRP A 317 -6.90 -4.06 -2.99
N LYS A 318 -6.93 -5.39 -2.79
CA LYS A 318 -6.42 -6.34 -3.77
C LYS A 318 -7.42 -6.47 -4.91
N VAL A 319 -7.22 -5.69 -5.97
CA VAL A 319 -8.14 -5.56 -7.11
C VAL A 319 -7.81 -6.59 -8.20
N SER A 320 -6.53 -6.91 -8.40
CA SER A 320 -6.10 -7.88 -9.40
C SER A 320 -4.98 -8.79 -8.89
N ALA A 321 -4.92 -10.00 -9.46
CA ALA A 321 -3.76 -10.87 -9.34
C ALA A 321 -2.57 -10.40 -10.21
N TYR A 322 -2.80 -9.47 -11.14
CA TYR A 322 -1.81 -8.88 -12.03
C TYR A 322 -1.61 -7.40 -11.71
N GLY A 323 -0.52 -6.80 -12.21
CA GLY A 323 -0.23 -5.39 -12.02
C GLY A 323 -1.28 -4.44 -12.62
N ILE A 324 -1.55 -3.34 -11.91
CA ILE A 324 -2.55 -2.33 -12.31
C ILE A 324 -1.82 -1.08 -12.79
N ARG A 325 -1.90 -0.81 -14.09
CA ARG A 325 -1.18 0.30 -14.73
C ARG A 325 -1.92 1.64 -14.71
N SER A 326 -3.26 1.63 -14.60
CA SER A 326 -4.08 2.84 -14.53
C SER A 326 -5.44 2.56 -13.90
N PHE A 327 -6.06 3.58 -13.32
CA PHE A 327 -7.45 3.56 -12.85
C PHE A 327 -8.16 4.90 -13.10
N GLY A 328 -9.48 4.86 -13.15
CA GLY A 328 -10.41 5.98 -13.28
C GLY A 328 -11.07 6.34 -11.95
N LEU A 329 -11.22 7.62 -11.62
CA LEU A 329 -12.11 8.10 -10.54
C LEU A 329 -13.24 8.94 -11.13
N SER A 330 -14.39 8.92 -10.47
CA SER A 330 -15.53 9.78 -10.80
C SER A 330 -15.30 11.19 -10.27
N ALA A 331 -15.97 12.19 -10.86
CA ALA A 331 -15.85 13.57 -10.38
C ALA A 331 -16.43 13.75 -8.97
N ASP A 332 -17.43 12.97 -8.59
CA ASP A 332 -17.98 12.95 -7.23
C ASP A 332 -17.11 12.14 -6.23
N GLY A 333 -16.08 11.44 -6.72
CA GLY A 333 -15.19 10.62 -5.91
C GLY A 333 -15.82 9.35 -5.33
N THR A 334 -17.05 8.98 -5.73
CA THR A 334 -17.80 7.83 -5.18
C THR A 334 -17.46 6.49 -5.85
N ARG A 335 -16.93 6.53 -7.08
CA ARG A 335 -16.65 5.35 -7.89
C ARG A 335 -15.22 5.34 -8.42
N LEU A 336 -14.64 4.15 -8.48
CA LEU A 336 -13.31 3.88 -9.02
C LEU A 336 -13.38 2.76 -10.06
N ALA A 337 -12.92 3.01 -11.28
CA ALA A 337 -12.84 1.99 -12.34
C ALA A 337 -11.39 1.49 -12.48
N ALA A 338 -11.15 0.18 -12.34
CA ALA A 338 -9.82 -0.39 -12.46
C ALA A 338 -9.82 -1.74 -13.21
N PRO A 339 -8.75 -2.06 -13.95
CA PRO A 339 -8.51 -3.39 -14.50
C PRO A 339 -8.36 -4.44 -13.39
N THR A 340 -9.05 -5.57 -13.53
CA THR A 340 -8.98 -6.73 -12.62
C THR A 340 -8.21 -7.91 -13.22
N GLY A 341 -7.64 -7.73 -14.42
CA GLY A 341 -6.88 -8.73 -15.16
C GLY A 341 -7.52 -8.99 -16.53
N ASN A 342 -8.62 -9.75 -16.54
CA ASN A 342 -9.41 -10.04 -17.75
C ASN A 342 -10.76 -9.29 -17.79
N SER A 343 -11.00 -8.40 -16.84
CA SER A 343 -12.20 -7.58 -16.74
C SER A 343 -11.86 -6.17 -16.27
N ILE A 344 -12.87 -5.30 -16.31
CA ILE A 344 -12.82 -3.97 -15.70
C ILE A 344 -13.87 -3.96 -14.59
N GLY A 345 -13.44 -3.69 -13.36
CA GLY A 345 -14.33 -3.53 -12.20
C GLY A 345 -14.58 -2.04 -11.92
N VAL A 346 -15.81 -1.71 -11.55
CA VAL A 346 -16.21 -0.41 -10.98
C VAL A 346 -16.49 -0.63 -9.51
N TYR A 347 -15.70 0.02 -8.67
CA TYR A 347 -15.68 -0.11 -7.23
C TYR A 347 -16.31 1.11 -6.57
N SER A 348 -17.01 0.90 -5.46
CA SER A 348 -17.38 1.98 -4.55
C SER A 348 -16.15 2.42 -3.77
N THR A 349 -15.85 3.71 -3.76
CA THR A 349 -14.67 4.24 -3.06
C THR A 349 -14.81 4.26 -1.54
N THR A 350 -16.04 4.13 -1.03
CA THR A 350 -16.34 4.11 0.41
C THR A 350 -16.23 2.70 1.00
N THR A 351 -16.63 1.67 0.24
CA THR A 351 -16.65 0.27 0.70
C THR A 351 -15.56 -0.61 0.09
N GLY A 352 -14.95 -0.17 -1.01
CA GLY A 352 -14.02 -0.99 -1.80
C GLY A 352 -14.69 -2.15 -2.55
N GLU A 353 -16.01 -2.22 -2.60
CA GLU A 353 -16.74 -3.31 -3.27
C GLU A 353 -16.95 -3.04 -4.76
N SER A 354 -16.81 -4.09 -5.56
CA SER A 354 -17.18 -4.06 -6.97
C SER A 354 -18.69 -3.91 -7.10
N VAL A 355 -19.13 -2.73 -7.52
CA VAL A 355 -20.54 -2.41 -7.83
C VAL A 355 -20.93 -3.05 -9.16
N LEU A 356 -20.05 -2.97 -10.15
CA LEU A 356 -20.28 -3.45 -11.51
C LEU A 356 -18.98 -4.02 -12.08
N SER A 357 -19.06 -5.01 -12.96
CA SER A 357 -17.89 -5.51 -13.69
C SER A 357 -18.25 -5.78 -15.14
N LEU A 358 -17.30 -5.48 -16.03
CA LEU A 358 -17.39 -5.80 -17.45
C LEU A 358 -16.45 -6.97 -17.75
N THR A 359 -17.03 -8.09 -18.13
CA THR A 359 -16.32 -9.26 -18.68
C THR A 359 -16.64 -9.38 -20.16
N ASP A 360 -15.71 -8.96 -21.01
CA ASP A 360 -15.77 -9.02 -22.47
C ASP A 360 -14.45 -9.62 -23.00
N GLU A 361 -14.42 -10.19 -24.20
CA GLU A 361 -13.14 -10.65 -24.77
C GLU A 361 -12.15 -9.49 -24.97
N ARG A 362 -12.67 -8.29 -25.22
CA ARG A 362 -11.90 -7.05 -25.37
C ARG A 362 -11.31 -6.53 -24.06
N THR A 363 -11.75 -7.02 -22.90
CA THR A 363 -11.21 -6.61 -21.59
C THR A 363 -10.04 -7.49 -21.12
N ARG A 364 -9.50 -8.37 -21.98
CA ARG A 364 -8.30 -9.16 -21.66
C ARG A 364 -7.03 -8.31 -21.75
N GLY A 365 -6.38 -8.09 -20.61
CA GLY A 365 -5.12 -7.35 -20.54
C GLY A 365 -5.29 -5.86 -20.79
N VAL A 366 -6.16 -5.21 -20.02
CA VAL A 366 -6.37 -3.75 -20.09
C VAL A 366 -5.22 -3.02 -19.40
N TRP A 367 -4.63 -2.04 -20.09
CA TRP A 367 -3.53 -1.24 -19.57
C TRP A 367 -3.99 0.13 -19.05
N TYR A 368 -4.87 0.79 -19.79
CA TYR A 368 -5.32 2.14 -19.46
C TYR A 368 -6.83 2.20 -19.33
N VAL A 369 -7.30 2.89 -18.28
CA VAL A 369 -8.72 3.09 -17.98
C VAL A 369 -8.91 4.53 -17.54
N SER A 370 -9.92 5.18 -18.09
CA SER A 370 -10.42 6.47 -17.62
C SER A 370 -11.93 6.41 -17.45
N MET A 371 -12.44 7.03 -16.40
CA MET A 371 -13.87 7.17 -16.18
C MET A 371 -14.34 8.56 -16.57
N SER A 372 -15.56 8.65 -17.06
CA SER A 372 -16.24 9.93 -17.32
C SER A 372 -16.58 10.66 -16.01
N PRO A 373 -16.66 12.00 -16.03
CA PRO A 373 -16.98 12.79 -14.84
C PRO A 373 -18.32 12.41 -14.19
N ASP A 374 -19.33 12.06 -14.99
CA ASP A 374 -20.67 11.68 -14.55
C ASP A 374 -20.80 10.20 -14.10
N SER A 375 -19.71 9.44 -14.14
CA SER A 375 -19.66 8.00 -13.81
C SER A 375 -20.51 7.08 -14.69
N THR A 376 -21.00 7.56 -15.84
CA THR A 376 -21.88 6.77 -16.72
C THR A 376 -21.11 6.00 -17.78
N ARG A 377 -19.87 6.37 -18.06
CA ARG A 377 -19.03 5.78 -19.11
C ARG A 377 -17.61 5.52 -18.63
N VAL A 378 -17.00 4.45 -19.14
CA VAL A 378 -15.59 4.10 -18.93
C VAL A 378 -14.92 3.88 -20.27
N ALA A 379 -13.85 4.60 -20.53
CA ALA A 379 -13.02 4.40 -21.70
C ALA A 379 -11.77 3.59 -21.31
N PHE A 380 -11.41 2.62 -22.14
CA PHE A 380 -10.30 1.71 -21.85
C PHE A 380 -9.53 1.28 -23.08
N VAL A 381 -8.28 0.85 -22.85
CA VAL A 381 -7.36 0.38 -23.90
C VAL A 381 -6.71 -0.93 -23.47
N GLY A 382 -6.83 -1.94 -24.33
CA GLY A 382 -6.28 -3.28 -24.13
C GLY A 382 -4.92 -3.52 -24.78
N THR A 383 -4.52 -4.80 -24.79
CA THR A 383 -3.31 -5.28 -25.50
C THR A 383 -3.38 -5.10 -27.01
N ASP A 384 -4.59 -5.05 -27.57
CA ASP A 384 -4.84 -4.75 -28.99
C ASP A 384 -4.52 -3.29 -29.37
N ARG A 385 -4.30 -2.44 -28.36
CA ARG A 385 -4.02 -1.01 -28.49
C ARG A 385 -5.12 -0.22 -29.22
N ILE A 386 -6.36 -0.68 -29.10
CA ILE A 386 -7.57 -0.01 -29.58
C ILE A 386 -8.30 0.59 -28.38
N ALA A 387 -8.86 1.80 -28.55
CA ALA A 387 -9.66 2.44 -27.50
C ALA A 387 -11.14 2.05 -27.62
N TYR A 388 -11.72 1.63 -26.50
CA TYR A 388 -13.12 1.27 -26.36
C TYR A 388 -13.82 2.15 -25.34
N LEU A 389 -15.13 2.28 -25.49
CA LEU A 389 -16.03 2.99 -24.59
C LEU A 389 -17.12 2.02 -24.11
N TRP A 390 -17.13 1.79 -22.81
CA TRP A 390 -18.17 1.07 -22.10
C TRP A 390 -19.19 2.07 -21.54
N ASP A 391 -20.44 1.94 -21.96
CA ASP A 391 -21.56 2.69 -21.41
C ASP A 391 -22.21 1.89 -20.26
N ILE A 392 -22.03 2.38 -19.03
CA ILE A 392 -22.55 1.75 -17.82
C ILE A 392 -24.07 1.94 -17.70
N ALA A 393 -24.60 3.08 -18.18
CA ALA A 393 -26.01 3.43 -18.03
C ALA A 393 -26.91 2.76 -19.10
N ASN A 394 -26.41 2.61 -20.33
CA ASN A 394 -27.18 2.08 -21.46
C ASN A 394 -26.82 0.61 -21.77
N GLU A 395 -27.37 -0.30 -20.96
CA GLU A 395 -27.30 -1.78 -21.16
C GLU A 395 -25.88 -2.40 -21.11
N GLY A 396 -24.85 -1.64 -20.72
CA GLY A 396 -23.47 -2.15 -20.64
C GLY A 396 -22.76 -2.26 -21.99
N LYS A 397 -23.25 -1.60 -23.04
CA LYS A 397 -22.71 -1.76 -24.40
C LYS A 397 -21.29 -1.22 -24.52
N VAL A 398 -20.43 -1.97 -25.22
CA VAL A 398 -19.04 -1.58 -25.52
C VAL A 398 -18.91 -1.22 -26.99
N SER A 399 -18.51 0.03 -27.26
CA SER A 399 -18.30 0.60 -28.59
C SER A 399 -16.84 1.00 -28.80
N GLN A 400 -16.39 1.10 -30.05
CA GLN A 400 -15.02 1.53 -30.38
C GLN A 400 -14.96 3.07 -30.48
N LEU A 401 -13.92 3.68 -29.91
CA LEU A 401 -13.76 5.14 -29.86
C LEU A 401 -13.16 5.75 -31.14
N PRO A 402 -12.13 5.17 -31.77
CA PRO A 402 -11.59 5.70 -33.02
C PRO A 402 -12.29 5.13 -34.28
N PRO A 403 -12.21 5.80 -35.44
CA PRO A 403 -12.57 5.19 -36.72
C PRO A 403 -11.65 4.00 -37.06
N ASP A 404 -12.18 3.05 -37.82
CA ASP A 404 -11.51 1.81 -38.22
C ASP A 404 -10.06 2.05 -38.69
N GLY A 405 -9.07 1.47 -37.97
CA GLY A 405 -7.66 1.40 -38.40
C GLY A 405 -6.61 2.12 -37.53
N THR A 406 -7.00 2.83 -36.47
CA THR A 406 -6.04 3.42 -35.52
C THR A 406 -5.65 2.40 -34.44
N SER A 407 -4.48 1.80 -34.62
CA SER A 407 -3.84 0.95 -33.63
C SER A 407 -2.71 1.71 -32.94
N GLY A 408 -2.43 1.36 -31.69
CA GLY A 408 -1.29 1.93 -30.96
C GLY A 408 -1.65 2.98 -29.90
N VAL A 409 -2.89 3.03 -29.41
CA VAL A 409 -3.25 3.95 -28.32
C VAL A 409 -2.42 3.65 -27.07
N SER A 410 -1.82 4.69 -26.49
CA SER A 410 -0.93 4.64 -25.33
C SER A 410 -1.39 5.50 -24.16
N SER A 411 -2.38 6.39 -24.36
CA SER A 411 -3.00 7.18 -23.30
C SER A 411 -4.46 7.52 -23.63
N ILE A 412 -5.28 7.75 -22.61
CA ILE A 412 -6.69 8.12 -22.77
C ILE A 412 -7.17 9.03 -21.64
N ALA A 413 -7.97 10.05 -21.97
CA ALA A 413 -8.57 10.95 -20.98
C ALA A 413 -9.94 11.48 -21.44
N PHE A 414 -10.85 11.69 -20.49
CA PHE A 414 -12.09 12.46 -20.71
C PHE A 414 -11.87 13.94 -20.42
N SER A 415 -12.62 14.80 -21.12
CA SER A 415 -12.73 16.20 -20.72
C SER A 415 -13.53 16.35 -19.40
N PRO A 416 -13.27 17.38 -18.58
CA PRO A 416 -13.98 17.62 -17.33
C PRO A 416 -15.49 17.79 -17.47
N ASP A 417 -15.96 18.28 -18.62
CA ASP A 417 -17.38 18.40 -18.96
C ASP A 417 -17.99 17.12 -19.57
N GLY A 418 -17.20 16.07 -19.77
CA GLY A 418 -17.63 14.80 -20.36
C GLY A 418 -17.95 14.85 -21.86
N SER A 419 -17.74 15.98 -22.53
CA SER A 419 -18.09 16.18 -23.94
C SER A 419 -17.10 15.55 -24.92
N HIS A 420 -15.83 15.38 -24.54
CA HIS A 420 -14.76 14.89 -25.39
C HIS A 420 -13.97 13.75 -24.75
N VAL A 421 -13.39 12.89 -25.59
CA VAL A 421 -12.37 11.89 -25.21
C VAL A 421 -11.14 12.07 -26.08
N ALA A 422 -9.96 12.18 -25.46
CA ALA A 422 -8.67 12.25 -26.14
C ALA A 422 -7.91 10.92 -26.00
N CYS A 423 -7.30 10.47 -27.08
CA CYS A 423 -6.48 9.26 -27.15
C CYS A 423 -5.11 9.59 -27.77
N GLY A 424 -4.03 9.44 -27.02
CA GLY A 424 -2.67 9.55 -27.56
C GLY A 424 -2.18 8.24 -28.15
N THR A 425 -1.41 8.26 -29.23
CA THR A 425 -0.91 7.05 -29.91
C THR A 425 0.62 6.92 -29.87
N ALA A 426 1.09 5.71 -30.18
CA ALA A 426 2.48 5.37 -30.40
C ALA A 426 3.13 6.14 -31.57
N SER A 427 2.34 6.63 -32.53
CA SER A 427 2.85 7.40 -33.67
C SER A 427 3.17 8.86 -33.35
N GLY A 428 2.75 9.36 -32.19
CA GLY A 428 2.82 10.79 -31.85
C GLY A 428 1.57 11.59 -32.21
N ASP A 429 0.53 10.93 -32.70
CA ASP A 429 -0.74 11.57 -33.00
C ASP A 429 -1.68 11.53 -31.78
N ILE A 430 -2.57 12.52 -31.68
CA ILE A 430 -3.63 12.52 -30.66
C ILE A 430 -4.98 12.65 -31.37
N TYR A 431 -5.90 11.75 -31.04
CA TYR A 431 -7.26 11.73 -31.55
C TYR A 431 -8.21 12.25 -30.48
N MET A 432 -9.00 13.28 -30.79
CA MET A 432 -10.09 13.74 -29.93
C MET A 432 -11.43 13.43 -30.57
N ARG A 433 -12.35 12.85 -29.80
CA ARG A 433 -13.71 12.54 -30.25
C ARG A 433 -14.73 13.26 -29.40
N GLU A 434 -15.68 13.90 -30.06
CA GLU A 434 -16.85 14.51 -29.41
C GLU A 434 -17.96 13.46 -29.20
N LEU A 435 -18.52 13.43 -27.98
CA LEU A 435 -19.47 12.41 -27.53
C LEU A 435 -20.94 12.87 -27.53
N GLN A 436 -21.22 14.17 -27.64
CA GLN A 436 -22.57 14.73 -27.49
C GLN A 436 -23.37 14.82 -28.81
N GLN A 437 -22.72 14.81 -29.97
CA GLN A 437 -23.40 14.94 -31.26
C GLN A 437 -23.79 13.60 -31.88
N GLN A 438 -24.94 13.57 -32.58
CA GLN A 438 -25.44 12.41 -33.34
C GLN A 438 -24.49 11.98 -34.46
N VAL A 439 -23.62 12.89 -34.91
CA VAL A 439 -22.51 12.64 -35.83
C VAL A 439 -21.21 12.92 -35.07
N SER A 440 -20.44 11.88 -34.73
CA SER A 440 -19.16 12.04 -34.03
C SER A 440 -18.14 12.75 -34.93
N SER A 441 -17.70 13.95 -34.53
CA SER A 441 -16.55 14.61 -35.11
C SER A 441 -15.27 14.05 -34.47
N THR A 442 -14.22 13.82 -35.27
CA THR A 442 -12.89 13.40 -34.77
C THR A 442 -11.86 14.43 -35.20
N VAL A 443 -11.15 15.01 -34.23
CA VAL A 443 -10.06 15.96 -34.46
C VAL A 443 -8.72 15.25 -34.30
N LEU A 444 -7.83 15.41 -35.27
CA LEU A 444 -6.49 14.83 -35.26
C LEU A 444 -5.45 15.91 -34.98
N LEU A 445 -4.67 15.74 -33.91
CA LEU A 445 -3.58 16.61 -33.51
C LEU A 445 -2.26 15.96 -33.89
N ARG A 446 -1.44 16.64 -34.71
CA ARG A 446 -0.12 16.16 -35.15
C ARG A 446 0.97 17.08 -34.62
N GLY A 447 2.02 16.51 -34.03
CA GLY A 447 3.23 17.27 -33.69
C GLY A 447 4.24 16.59 -32.77
N HIS A 448 3.85 15.57 -32.00
CA HIS A 448 4.83 14.72 -31.33
C HIS A 448 5.52 13.79 -32.34
N THR A 449 6.79 13.48 -32.10
CA THR A 449 7.58 12.62 -33.00
C THR A 449 7.66 11.17 -32.51
N SER A 450 7.03 10.87 -31.37
CA SER A 450 7.09 9.56 -30.71
C SER A 450 5.88 9.34 -29.81
N TYR A 451 5.86 8.27 -29.03
CA TYR A 451 4.71 7.81 -28.23
C TYR A 451 4.16 8.93 -27.34
N VAL A 452 2.85 9.15 -27.37
CA VAL A 452 2.16 10.05 -26.43
C VAL A 452 1.73 9.23 -25.21
N LEU A 453 2.41 9.42 -24.09
CA LEU A 453 2.22 8.61 -22.87
C LEU A 453 1.14 9.18 -21.95
N SER A 454 0.85 10.48 -22.05
CA SER A 454 -0.17 11.12 -21.22
C SER A 454 -0.84 12.27 -21.96
N VAL A 455 -2.14 12.43 -21.70
CA VAL A 455 -2.96 13.53 -22.19
C VAL A 455 -3.86 14.01 -21.04
N ALA A 456 -4.03 15.32 -20.90
CA ALA A 456 -4.86 15.92 -19.85
C ALA A 456 -5.55 17.18 -20.37
N PHE A 457 -6.86 17.28 -20.19
CA PHE A 457 -7.63 18.48 -20.52
C PHE A 457 -7.44 19.56 -19.44
N SER A 458 -7.50 20.82 -19.84
CA SER A 458 -7.63 21.94 -18.91
C SER A 458 -9.00 21.90 -18.20
N PRO A 459 -9.12 22.50 -16.99
CA PRO A 459 -10.37 22.48 -16.22
C PRO A 459 -11.58 23.09 -16.95
N ASP A 460 -11.34 24.02 -17.87
CA ASP A 460 -12.33 24.68 -18.72
C ASP A 460 -12.60 23.96 -20.05
N SER A 461 -11.99 22.78 -20.27
CA SER A 461 -12.03 21.97 -21.50
C SER A 461 -11.57 22.70 -22.77
N SER A 462 -10.92 23.88 -22.68
CA SER A 462 -10.53 24.67 -23.85
C SER A 462 -9.18 24.24 -24.44
N HIS A 463 -8.31 23.69 -23.60
CA HIS A 463 -6.98 23.24 -23.95
C HIS A 463 -6.74 21.77 -23.57
N LEU A 464 -5.80 21.14 -24.27
CA LEU A 464 -5.30 19.79 -23.99
C LEU A 464 -3.79 19.85 -23.83
N ALA A 465 -3.23 19.29 -22.77
CA ALA A 465 -1.80 19.06 -22.63
C ALA A 465 -1.44 17.61 -22.98
N SER A 466 -0.25 17.39 -23.54
CA SER A 466 0.27 16.06 -23.85
C SER A 466 1.75 15.93 -23.50
N GLY A 467 2.13 14.76 -22.98
CA GLY A 467 3.52 14.38 -22.70
C GLY A 467 3.93 13.16 -23.53
N SER A 468 5.17 13.15 -24.02
CA SER A 468 5.66 12.13 -24.96
C SER A 468 7.08 11.63 -24.64
N THR A 469 7.42 10.48 -25.23
CA THR A 469 8.79 9.94 -25.29
C THR A 469 9.74 10.78 -26.14
N ASP A 470 9.24 11.76 -26.90
CA ASP A 470 10.09 12.79 -27.53
C ASP A 470 10.65 13.82 -26.53
N LYS A 471 10.36 13.64 -25.23
CA LYS A 471 10.81 14.46 -24.09
C LYS A 471 10.16 15.83 -23.99
N ALA A 472 9.19 16.12 -24.85
CA ALA A 472 8.49 17.40 -24.87
C ALA A 472 7.10 17.32 -24.24
N VAL A 473 6.65 18.45 -23.70
CA VAL A 473 5.25 18.70 -23.36
C VAL A 473 4.65 19.65 -24.38
N ARG A 474 3.44 19.39 -24.87
CA ARG A 474 2.73 20.27 -25.80
C ARG A 474 1.36 20.64 -25.27
N VAL A 475 0.90 21.85 -25.58
CA VAL A 475 -0.46 22.32 -25.31
C VAL A 475 -1.17 22.58 -26.63
N TRP A 476 -2.41 22.12 -26.73
CA TRP A 476 -3.26 22.18 -27.91
C TRP A 476 -4.54 22.94 -27.58
N GLU A 477 -5.08 23.67 -28.53
CA GLU A 477 -6.42 24.24 -28.43
C GLU A 477 -7.45 23.23 -28.94
N VAL A 478 -8.44 22.89 -28.09
CA VAL A 478 -9.39 21.79 -28.38
C VAL A 478 -10.28 22.11 -29.58
N ARG A 479 -10.68 23.38 -29.74
CA ARG A 479 -11.58 23.82 -30.82
C ARG A 479 -10.94 23.80 -32.20
N THR A 480 -9.68 24.22 -32.30
CA THR A 480 -8.97 24.38 -33.57
C THR A 480 -8.09 23.17 -33.90
N GLY A 481 -7.71 22.39 -32.89
CA GLY A 481 -6.76 21.31 -32.99
C GLY A 481 -5.33 21.76 -33.29
N GLN A 482 -5.04 23.06 -33.11
CA GLN A 482 -3.71 23.62 -33.33
C GLN A 482 -2.91 23.67 -32.02
N PRO A 483 -1.56 23.63 -32.08
CA PRO A 483 -0.73 23.86 -30.91
C PRO A 483 -0.92 25.30 -30.41
N ALA A 484 -1.10 25.47 -29.10
CA ALA A 484 -1.30 26.77 -28.45
C ALA A 484 0.01 27.55 -28.22
N GLY A 485 1.14 26.99 -28.63
CA GLY A 485 2.49 27.56 -28.48
C GLY A 485 3.58 26.59 -28.94
N GLU A 486 4.84 26.93 -28.62
CA GLU A 486 5.97 26.03 -28.82
C GLU A 486 5.94 24.85 -27.82
N ALA A 487 6.70 23.80 -28.13
CA ALA A 487 6.85 22.67 -27.23
C ALA A 487 7.67 23.07 -25.99
N PHE A 488 7.27 22.60 -24.82
CA PHE A 488 7.98 22.88 -23.57
C PHE A 488 9.13 21.88 -23.46
N GLU A 489 10.35 22.40 -23.59
CA GLU A 489 11.59 21.66 -23.51
C GLU A 489 12.26 21.87 -22.14
N GLY A 490 12.73 20.80 -21.51
CA GLY A 490 13.42 20.86 -20.22
C GLY A 490 13.68 19.50 -19.59
N HIS A 491 12.81 18.51 -19.84
CA HIS A 491 13.05 17.14 -19.41
C HIS A 491 14.16 16.46 -20.21
N THR A 492 14.96 15.65 -19.53
CA THR A 492 16.05 14.87 -20.16
C THR A 492 15.64 13.44 -20.47
N GLY A 493 14.55 12.96 -19.87
CA GLY A 493 13.93 11.64 -20.05
C GLY A 493 12.55 11.72 -20.71
N PHE A 494 11.85 10.58 -20.77
CA PHE A 494 10.49 10.51 -21.32
C PHE A 494 9.49 11.18 -20.38
N VAL A 495 8.51 11.91 -20.92
CA VAL A 495 7.44 12.50 -20.11
C VAL A 495 6.32 11.48 -19.95
N GLN A 496 6.20 10.92 -18.75
CA GLN A 496 5.25 9.84 -18.43
C GLN A 496 3.85 10.37 -18.10
N SER A 497 3.75 11.56 -17.51
CA SER A 497 2.48 12.09 -17.01
C SER A 497 2.41 13.61 -17.07
N VAL A 498 1.25 14.14 -17.44
CA VAL A 498 0.93 15.58 -17.41
C VAL A 498 -0.38 15.84 -16.68
N SER A 499 -0.48 16.94 -15.94
CA SER A 499 -1.69 17.30 -15.18
C SER A 499 -1.81 18.82 -15.02
N TYR A 500 -3.01 19.37 -15.24
CA TYR A 500 -3.33 20.76 -14.95
C TYR A 500 -3.66 20.97 -13.47
N SER A 501 -3.31 22.13 -12.93
CA SER A 501 -3.92 22.61 -11.68
C SER A 501 -5.41 22.87 -11.90
N HIS A 502 -6.23 22.73 -10.85
CA HIS A 502 -7.68 22.87 -10.97
C HIS A 502 -8.13 24.29 -11.34
N ASP A 503 -7.31 25.30 -11.02
CA ASP A 503 -7.51 26.68 -11.47
C ASP A 503 -7.03 26.95 -12.92
N GLY A 504 -6.39 25.96 -13.57
CA GLY A 504 -5.85 26.06 -14.93
C GLY A 504 -4.61 26.96 -15.05
N SER A 505 -4.09 27.51 -13.96
CA SER A 505 -2.98 28.47 -13.99
C SER A 505 -1.62 27.80 -14.18
N ARG A 506 -1.51 26.49 -13.89
CA ARG A 506 -0.27 25.72 -13.93
C ARG A 506 -0.48 24.39 -14.65
N LEU A 507 0.56 23.93 -15.31
CA LEU A 507 0.67 22.58 -15.87
C LEU A 507 1.87 21.90 -15.22
N ALA A 508 1.76 20.66 -14.78
CA ALA A 508 2.91 19.91 -14.28
C ALA A 508 3.18 18.69 -15.16
N SER A 509 4.46 18.35 -15.33
CA SER A 509 4.93 17.16 -16.04
C SER A 509 5.89 16.34 -15.19
N ALA A 510 5.74 15.02 -15.26
CA ALA A 510 6.59 14.03 -14.58
C ALA A 510 7.32 13.18 -15.61
N SER A 511 8.58 12.82 -15.31
CA SER A 511 9.47 12.18 -16.27
C SER A 511 10.33 11.05 -15.68
N ASP A 512 10.84 10.20 -16.57
CA ASP A 512 11.87 9.20 -16.30
C ASP A 512 13.21 9.83 -15.83
N ASP A 513 13.40 11.15 -16.01
CA ASP A 513 14.53 11.86 -15.42
C ASP A 513 14.43 12.07 -13.90
N ARG A 514 13.39 11.51 -13.27
CA ARG A 514 13.14 11.55 -11.82
C ARG A 514 12.78 12.94 -11.31
N THR A 515 12.39 13.84 -12.21
CA THR A 515 11.98 15.20 -11.86
C THR A 515 10.52 15.48 -12.20
N ILE A 516 9.95 16.43 -11.45
CA ILE A 516 8.68 17.06 -11.79
C ILE A 516 8.96 18.51 -12.14
N GLN A 517 8.44 18.97 -13.26
CA GLN A 517 8.50 20.38 -13.64
C GLN A 517 7.08 20.95 -13.71
N VAL A 518 6.91 22.17 -13.22
CA VAL A 518 5.66 22.93 -13.27
C VAL A 518 5.86 24.14 -14.17
N TRP A 519 4.94 24.33 -15.09
CA TRP A 519 4.98 25.29 -16.20
C TRP A 519 3.80 26.26 -16.13
N SER A 520 3.97 27.42 -16.73
CA SER A 520 2.87 28.30 -17.12
C SER A 520 2.31 27.81 -18.46
N PRO A 521 1.03 27.39 -18.54
CA PRO A 521 0.45 26.85 -19.77
C PRO A 521 0.46 27.84 -20.95
N GLN A 522 0.41 29.15 -20.67
CA GLN A 522 0.33 30.20 -21.69
C GLN A 522 1.71 30.53 -22.28
N THR A 523 2.78 30.39 -21.49
CA THR A 523 4.12 30.84 -21.89
C THR A 523 5.11 29.70 -22.10
N GLY A 524 4.83 28.51 -21.55
CA GLY A 524 5.76 27.38 -21.54
C GLY A 524 6.95 27.54 -20.61
N GLN A 525 7.00 28.60 -19.79
CA GLN A 525 8.10 28.81 -18.85
C GLN A 525 7.90 28.00 -17.57
N THR A 526 8.99 27.47 -17.02
CA THR A 526 9.00 26.77 -15.73
C THR A 526 8.70 27.75 -14.59
N VAL A 527 7.62 27.48 -13.84
CA VAL A 527 7.18 28.24 -12.67
C VAL A 527 7.76 27.66 -11.38
N LEU A 528 7.88 26.33 -11.31
CA LEU A 528 8.41 25.61 -10.14
C LEU A 528 9.08 24.30 -10.59
N GLY A 529 10.23 23.99 -10.01
CA GLY A 529 11.00 22.78 -10.29
C GLY A 529 12.43 23.05 -10.78
N PRO A 530 13.22 21.99 -11.04
CA PRO A 530 12.84 20.57 -10.97
C PRO A 530 12.63 20.10 -9.53
N LEU A 531 11.46 19.52 -9.23
CA LEU A 531 11.22 18.87 -7.95
C LEU A 531 11.87 17.48 -7.97
N THR A 532 12.75 17.24 -7.02
CA THR A 532 13.51 15.99 -6.89
C THR A 532 13.17 15.28 -5.58
N GLY A 533 13.28 13.96 -5.56
CA GLY A 533 13.11 13.21 -4.32
C GLY A 533 13.02 11.70 -4.55
N HIS A 534 12.39 11.29 -5.65
CA HIS A 534 12.30 9.89 -6.04
C HIS A 534 13.67 9.32 -6.47
N SER A 535 13.93 8.06 -6.14
CA SER A 535 15.15 7.35 -6.56
C SER A 535 14.98 6.62 -7.90
N GLY A 536 13.75 6.55 -8.40
CA GLY A 536 13.38 5.96 -9.69
C GLY A 536 12.48 6.87 -10.53
N ASP A 537 12.17 6.40 -11.74
CA ASP A 537 11.36 7.09 -12.74
C ASP A 537 9.99 7.49 -12.18
N ILE A 538 9.48 8.68 -12.52
CA ILE A 538 8.17 9.13 -12.05
C ILE A 538 7.12 8.78 -13.11
N LEU A 539 6.25 7.84 -12.78
CA LEU A 539 5.32 7.23 -13.73
C LEU A 539 3.98 7.97 -13.81
N SER A 540 3.58 8.65 -12.73
CA SER A 540 2.32 9.39 -12.68
C SER A 540 2.38 10.55 -11.70
N MET A 541 1.63 11.61 -11.99
CA MET A 541 1.52 12.77 -11.13
C MET A 541 0.17 13.47 -11.32
N THR A 542 -0.34 14.08 -10.24
CA THR A 542 -1.63 14.76 -10.21
C THR A 542 -1.60 15.97 -9.27
N PHE A 543 -2.34 17.03 -9.63
CA PHE A 543 -2.68 18.11 -8.70
C PHE A 543 -3.86 17.72 -7.81
N SER A 544 -3.86 18.22 -6.58
CA SER A 544 -5.07 18.22 -5.76
C SER A 544 -6.14 19.14 -6.36
N PRO A 545 -7.45 18.82 -6.23
CA PRO A 545 -8.52 19.70 -6.69
C PRO A 545 -8.50 21.11 -6.09
N ASN A 546 -7.98 21.29 -4.87
CA ASN A 546 -7.78 22.63 -4.29
C ASN A 546 -6.49 23.34 -4.78
N SER A 547 -5.72 22.73 -5.68
CA SER A 547 -4.47 23.23 -6.27
C SER A 547 -3.33 23.55 -5.28
N THR A 548 -3.40 23.05 -4.04
CA THR A 548 -2.37 23.30 -3.02
C THR A 548 -1.27 22.23 -3.00
N LEU A 549 -1.54 21.03 -3.50
CA LEU A 549 -0.63 19.88 -3.44
C LEU A 549 -0.40 19.25 -4.82
N ILE A 550 0.77 18.63 -4.97
CA ILE A 550 1.13 17.77 -6.10
C ILE A 550 1.49 16.40 -5.53
N ALA A 551 0.85 15.34 -6.00
CA ALA A 551 1.24 13.97 -5.64
C ALA A 551 1.92 13.27 -6.82
N SER A 552 2.97 12.51 -6.54
CA SER A 552 3.73 11.74 -7.54
C SER A 552 3.90 10.29 -7.15
N ALA A 553 3.82 9.41 -8.13
CA ALA A 553 4.03 7.98 -8.03
C ALA A 553 5.24 7.55 -8.87
N SER A 554 6.06 6.66 -8.33
CA SER A 554 7.34 6.29 -8.94
C SER A 554 7.60 4.78 -8.98
N ARG A 555 8.50 4.40 -9.89
CA ARG A 555 9.15 3.08 -9.94
C ARG A 555 9.87 2.73 -8.63
N ASP A 556 10.22 3.71 -7.80
CA ASP A 556 10.82 3.45 -6.48
C ASP A 556 9.84 2.89 -5.43
N LYS A 557 8.61 2.53 -5.83
CA LYS A 557 7.55 1.95 -4.98
C LYS A 557 6.95 2.94 -3.97
N THR A 558 7.35 4.21 -4.02
CA THR A 558 6.87 5.24 -3.09
C THR A 558 5.98 6.28 -3.77
N ILE A 559 5.23 7.00 -2.93
CA ILE A 559 4.47 8.18 -3.34
C ILE A 559 5.00 9.39 -2.56
N ARG A 560 5.14 10.53 -3.22
CA ARG A 560 5.52 11.79 -2.56
C ARG A 560 4.47 12.85 -2.81
N VAL A 561 4.25 13.71 -1.82
CA VAL A 561 3.33 14.84 -1.91
C VAL A 561 4.10 16.13 -1.64
N TYR A 562 4.02 17.07 -2.56
CA TYR A 562 4.70 18.36 -2.53
C TYR A 562 3.70 19.51 -2.38
N ASP A 563 4.13 20.58 -1.75
CA ASP A 563 3.41 21.85 -1.75
C ASP A 563 3.54 22.45 -3.17
N ALA A 564 2.40 22.70 -3.82
CA ALA A 564 2.35 23.17 -5.19
C ALA A 564 2.93 24.58 -5.38
N ARG A 565 3.10 25.36 -4.29
CA ARG A 565 3.64 26.72 -4.29
C ARG A 565 5.13 26.77 -3.99
N THR A 566 5.63 25.97 -3.05
CA THR A 566 7.03 25.99 -2.61
C THR A 566 7.87 24.88 -3.23
N GLY A 567 7.25 23.78 -3.67
CA GLY A 567 7.95 22.59 -4.15
C GLY A 567 8.55 21.73 -3.04
N GLN A 568 8.36 22.08 -1.77
CA GLN A 568 8.83 21.26 -0.66
C GLN A 568 7.96 20.01 -0.51
N THR A 569 8.59 18.87 -0.20
CA THR A 569 7.86 17.65 0.17
C THR A 569 7.14 17.89 1.50
N VAL A 570 5.82 17.82 1.48
CA VAL A 570 4.96 17.98 2.66
C VAL A 570 4.68 16.62 3.31
N LEU A 571 4.59 15.56 2.49
CA LEU A 571 4.34 14.21 2.96
C LEU A 571 5.05 13.19 2.06
N GLY A 572 5.59 12.16 2.69
CA GLY A 572 6.27 11.04 2.03
C GLY A 572 7.80 11.08 2.16
N PRO A 573 8.51 10.04 1.69
CA PRO A 573 7.99 8.94 0.86
C PRO A 573 6.95 8.09 1.59
N LEU A 574 5.77 7.92 0.98
CA LEU A 574 4.73 7.03 1.46
C LEU A 574 5.06 5.63 0.98
N GLU A 575 5.36 4.78 1.95
CA GLU A 575 5.73 3.38 1.76
C GLU A 575 4.53 2.48 2.03
N GLY A 576 4.43 1.38 1.28
CA GLY A 576 3.36 0.40 1.45
C GLY A 576 3.16 -0.49 0.25
N HIS A 577 3.27 0.05 -0.97
CA HIS A 577 3.26 -0.77 -2.19
C HIS A 577 4.50 -1.65 -2.25
N THR A 578 4.34 -2.91 -2.69
CA THR A 578 5.44 -3.88 -2.75
C THR A 578 6.14 -3.91 -4.12
N ASP A 579 5.60 -3.15 -5.09
CA ASP A 579 6.09 -3.00 -6.45
C ASP A 579 5.84 -1.57 -6.98
N GLU A 580 6.30 -1.26 -8.20
CA GLU A 580 6.23 0.07 -8.82
C GLU A 580 4.84 0.71 -8.72
N VAL A 581 4.76 1.99 -8.31
CA VAL A 581 3.49 2.72 -8.26
C VAL A 581 3.24 3.36 -9.62
N LYS A 582 2.20 2.90 -10.31
CA LYS A 582 1.93 3.27 -11.71
C LYS A 582 1.08 4.51 -11.87
N CYS A 583 0.10 4.71 -10.98
CA CYS A 583 -0.84 5.82 -11.10
C CYS A 583 -1.24 6.35 -9.72
N VAL A 584 -1.46 7.65 -9.63
CA VAL A 584 -1.94 8.34 -8.43
C VAL A 584 -3.01 9.37 -8.79
N ARG A 585 -4.07 9.47 -7.96
CA ARG A 585 -5.17 10.43 -8.17
C ARG A 585 -5.78 10.91 -6.84
N PHE A 586 -6.05 12.20 -6.71
CA PHE A 586 -6.77 12.77 -5.55
C PHE A 586 -8.28 12.48 -5.63
N SER A 587 -8.94 12.38 -4.47
CA SER A 587 -10.39 12.54 -4.36
C SER A 587 -10.80 13.98 -4.65
N SER A 588 -12.05 14.18 -5.07
CA SER A 588 -12.61 15.49 -5.44
C SER A 588 -12.58 16.52 -4.29
N ASP A 589 -12.69 16.06 -3.05
CA ASP A 589 -12.59 16.88 -1.84
C ASP A 589 -11.14 17.12 -1.37
N SER A 590 -10.13 16.60 -2.08
CA SER A 590 -8.70 16.64 -1.71
C SER A 590 -8.34 15.95 -0.39
N THR A 591 -9.24 15.13 0.17
CA THR A 591 -9.05 14.51 1.49
C THR A 591 -8.38 13.13 1.43
N ARG A 592 -8.43 12.46 0.27
CA ARG A 592 -7.90 11.11 0.05
C ARG A 592 -7.09 11.02 -1.23
N LEU A 593 -6.03 10.21 -1.19
CA LEU A 593 -5.20 9.90 -2.34
C LEU A 593 -5.42 8.45 -2.70
N TYR A 594 -5.59 8.15 -3.98
CA TYR A 594 -5.66 6.80 -4.49
C TYR A 594 -4.40 6.50 -5.27
N SER A 595 -3.84 5.32 -5.10
CA SER A 595 -2.70 4.84 -5.89
C SER A 595 -2.91 3.42 -6.38
N CYS A 596 -2.36 3.08 -7.54
CA CYS A 596 -2.30 1.70 -8.03
C CYS A 596 -0.87 1.29 -8.37
N SER A 597 -0.58 0.00 -8.22
CA SER A 597 0.77 -0.55 -8.38
C SER A 597 0.78 -1.85 -9.19
N ASP A 598 1.96 -2.22 -9.68
CA ASP A 598 2.22 -3.54 -10.26
C ASP A 598 2.04 -4.70 -9.25
N ASP A 599 1.94 -4.40 -7.94
CA ASP A 599 1.56 -5.37 -6.91
C ASP A 599 0.09 -5.84 -7.00
N GLY A 600 -0.70 -5.28 -7.92
CA GLY A 600 -2.11 -5.62 -8.14
C GLY A 600 -3.07 -5.02 -7.11
N THR A 601 -2.61 -4.06 -6.31
CA THR A 601 -3.41 -3.36 -5.31
C THR A 601 -3.73 -1.93 -5.71
N VAL A 602 -4.88 -1.46 -5.22
CA VAL A 602 -5.22 -0.04 -5.14
C VAL A 602 -5.19 0.36 -3.68
N ARG A 603 -4.44 1.40 -3.32
CA ARG A 603 -4.34 1.89 -1.94
C ARG A 603 -5.00 3.25 -1.79
N VAL A 604 -5.55 3.50 -0.61
CA VAL A 604 -6.18 4.76 -0.23
C VAL A 604 -5.39 5.38 0.91
N TRP A 605 -4.97 6.63 0.74
CA TRP A 605 -4.17 7.38 1.69
C TRP A 605 -4.93 8.58 2.23
N ASN A 606 -4.76 8.89 3.52
CA ASN A 606 -5.35 10.02 4.19
C ASN A 606 -4.54 11.29 3.95
N MET A 607 -5.21 12.37 3.56
CA MET A 607 -4.61 13.69 3.45
C MET A 607 -5.30 14.75 4.30
N GLN A 608 -6.33 14.39 5.08
CA GLN A 608 -7.03 15.33 5.96
C GLN A 608 -6.18 15.84 7.12
N ASP A 609 -5.20 15.05 7.56
CA ASP A 609 -4.34 15.41 8.69
C ASP A 609 -3.22 16.40 8.28
N LEU A 610 -3.17 16.87 7.02
CA LEU A 610 -2.11 17.76 6.51
C LEU A 610 -2.27 19.26 6.86
N ASP A 611 -3.34 19.69 7.52
CA ASP A 611 -3.63 21.14 7.60
C ASP A 611 -3.06 21.88 8.84
N SER A 612 -2.16 22.83 8.52
CA SER A 612 -1.83 24.11 9.18
C SER A 612 -1.19 24.15 10.59
N SER A 613 0.14 23.93 10.66
CA SER A 613 1.11 24.78 11.42
C SER A 613 2.46 24.13 11.65
N ASN A 614 2.60 22.81 11.46
CA ASN A 614 3.87 22.11 11.55
C ASN A 614 4.01 21.14 10.38
N PRO A 615 4.97 21.34 9.45
CA PRO A 615 5.34 20.26 8.55
C PRO A 615 5.75 19.05 9.42
N PRO A 616 5.23 17.84 9.15
CA PRO A 616 5.70 16.65 9.86
C PRO A 616 7.21 16.55 9.67
N PHE A 617 7.89 16.47 10.81
CA PHE A 617 9.33 16.47 10.99
C PHE A 617 10.10 15.80 9.83
N SER A 618 11.05 16.53 9.25
CA SER A 618 12.24 15.90 8.69
C SER A 618 13.01 15.27 9.86
N GLY A 619 12.77 13.99 10.12
CA GLY A 619 13.61 13.21 11.03
C GLY A 619 15.09 13.31 10.62
N PRO A 620 16.03 13.13 11.55
CA PRO A 620 17.45 13.19 11.24
C PRO A 620 17.80 12.10 10.22
N LEU A 621 18.36 12.51 9.08
CA LEU A 621 18.89 11.68 7.98
C LEU A 621 17.93 10.55 7.53
N ALA A 622 17.01 10.89 6.62
CA ALA A 622 16.35 9.88 5.81
C ALA A 622 17.40 9.21 4.92
N LEU A 623 17.96 8.10 5.37
CA LEU A 623 18.73 7.19 4.53
C LEU A 623 17.95 6.90 3.24
N LYS A 624 18.65 6.89 2.12
CA LYS A 624 18.11 6.40 0.85
C LYS A 624 18.74 5.05 0.54
N SER A 625 18.23 4.36 -0.48
CA SER A 625 18.71 3.07 -0.97
C SER A 625 20.22 2.91 -0.83
N ILE A 626 20.63 1.83 -0.15
CA ILE A 626 22.02 1.61 0.25
C ILE A 626 22.60 0.50 -0.62
N TYR A 627 23.60 0.85 -1.43
CA TYR A 627 24.17 -0.08 -2.43
C TYR A 627 25.32 -0.90 -1.89
N SER A 628 26.02 -0.42 -0.86
CA SER A 628 27.21 -1.08 -0.33
C SER A 628 27.39 -0.80 1.15
N ILE A 629 27.83 -1.82 1.89
CA ILE A 629 28.13 -1.78 3.32
C ILE A 629 29.41 -2.57 3.59
N ARG A 630 30.31 -2.02 4.41
CA ARG A 630 31.52 -2.70 4.87
C ARG A 630 31.83 -2.51 6.34
N TYR A 631 32.28 -3.55 7.02
CA TYR A 631 32.85 -3.45 8.35
C TYR A 631 34.22 -2.79 8.32
N SER A 632 34.49 -2.01 9.36
CA SER A 632 35.87 -1.70 9.77
C SER A 632 36.59 -2.99 10.17
N PRO A 633 37.92 -3.08 9.98
CA PRO A 633 38.71 -4.24 10.43
C PRO A 633 38.57 -4.54 11.93
N SER A 634 38.27 -3.52 12.74
CA SER A 634 38.02 -3.67 14.18
C SER A 634 36.64 -4.25 14.52
N GLY A 635 35.70 -4.28 13.56
CA GLY A 635 34.31 -4.72 13.74
C GLY A 635 33.43 -3.74 14.51
N ALA A 636 33.99 -2.64 15.04
CA ALA A 636 33.24 -1.66 15.84
C ALA A 636 32.41 -0.70 14.99
N ARG A 637 32.85 -0.45 13.75
CA ARG A 637 32.21 0.48 12.80
C ARG A 637 31.82 -0.21 11.51
N ALA A 638 30.84 0.35 10.81
CA ALA A 638 30.47 -0.05 9.45
C ALA A 638 30.27 1.20 8.56
N VAL A 639 30.72 1.16 7.30
CA VAL A 639 30.56 2.26 6.32
C VAL A 639 29.55 1.88 5.25
N SER A 640 28.64 2.78 4.92
CA SER A 640 27.62 2.59 3.89
C SER A 640 27.68 3.65 2.79
N GLY A 641 27.46 3.25 1.55
CA GLY A 641 27.25 4.14 0.40
C GLY A 641 25.76 4.24 0.03
N SER A 642 25.24 5.47 -0.10
CA SER A 642 23.82 5.73 -0.38
C SER A 642 23.58 6.31 -1.77
N SER A 643 22.34 6.19 -2.25
CA SER A 643 21.89 6.72 -3.54
C SER A 643 21.84 8.25 -3.61
N ASP A 644 21.91 8.96 -2.48
CA ASP A 644 22.03 10.43 -2.48
C ASP A 644 23.46 10.94 -2.69
N GLY A 645 24.43 10.03 -2.92
CA GLY A 645 25.83 10.38 -3.10
C GLY A 645 26.61 10.56 -1.80
N SER A 646 25.99 10.30 -0.65
CA SER A 646 26.65 10.38 0.65
C SER A 646 27.25 9.05 1.10
N VAL A 647 28.31 9.17 1.90
CA VAL A 647 28.90 8.06 2.65
C VAL A 647 28.65 8.28 4.14
N HIS A 648 28.25 7.22 4.84
CA HIS A 648 27.94 7.25 6.27
C HIS A 648 28.72 6.18 7.02
N VAL A 649 29.15 6.47 8.25
CA VAL A 649 29.81 5.53 9.15
C VAL A 649 28.99 5.36 10.42
N TRP A 650 28.70 4.12 10.75
CA TRP A 650 27.83 3.69 11.82
C TRP A 650 28.62 2.99 12.92
N ASP A 651 28.21 3.18 14.17
CA ASP A 651 28.63 2.35 15.29
C ASP A 651 27.79 1.07 15.29
N VAL A 652 28.44 -0.09 15.19
CA VAL A 652 27.77 -1.39 15.04
C VAL A 652 27.02 -1.80 16.29
N ARG A 653 27.44 -1.32 17.47
CA ARG A 653 26.82 -1.70 18.75
C ARG A 653 25.57 -0.90 19.06
N THR A 654 25.56 0.37 18.68
CA THR A 654 24.50 1.33 19.00
C THR A 654 23.61 1.68 17.82
N GLY A 655 24.06 1.41 16.59
CA GLY A 655 23.40 1.86 15.36
C GLY A 655 23.48 3.37 15.13
N ALA A 656 24.23 4.10 15.97
CA ALA A 656 24.34 5.55 15.86
C ALA A 656 25.30 5.94 14.72
N LEU A 657 25.00 7.06 14.06
CA LEU A 657 25.92 7.65 13.10
C LEU A 657 27.14 8.23 13.83
N VAL A 658 28.33 7.74 13.48
CA VAL A 658 29.62 8.20 14.02
C VAL A 658 30.19 9.30 13.15
N LEU A 659 30.08 9.17 11.83
CA LEU A 659 30.68 10.08 10.86
C LEU A 659 29.83 10.14 9.58
N GLY A 660 29.48 11.34 9.13
CA GLY A 660 28.66 11.57 7.94
C GLY A 660 27.49 12.55 8.18
N PRO A 661 26.70 12.89 7.14
CA PRO A 661 26.88 12.47 5.74
C PRO A 661 28.15 13.07 5.13
N LEU A 662 29.01 12.22 4.58
CA LEU A 662 30.18 12.66 3.82
C LEU A 662 29.72 12.96 2.39
N SER A 663 29.39 14.22 2.15
CA SER A 663 28.90 14.70 0.86
C SER A 663 30.05 15.12 -0.04
N GLY A 664 30.09 14.57 -1.24
CA GLY A 664 31.07 14.94 -2.26
C GLY A 664 30.75 14.36 -3.63
N HIS A 665 30.13 13.18 -3.70
CA HIS A 665 29.65 12.66 -4.96
C HIS A 665 28.34 13.35 -5.38
N ASP A 666 28.23 13.65 -6.67
CA ASP A 666 27.03 14.30 -7.26
C ASP A 666 25.96 13.27 -7.66
N GLN A 667 26.32 11.98 -7.61
CA GLN A 667 25.49 10.83 -7.98
C GLN A 667 25.72 9.68 -6.99
N TYR A 668 25.06 8.54 -7.24
CA TYR A 668 24.92 7.45 -6.29
C TYR A 668 26.28 6.83 -5.93
N VAL A 669 26.55 6.64 -4.65
CA VAL A 669 27.71 5.86 -4.21
C VAL A 669 27.37 4.38 -4.33
N VAL A 670 27.98 3.71 -5.30
CA VAL A 670 27.67 2.31 -5.65
C VAL A 670 28.44 1.34 -4.76
N PHE A 671 29.66 1.71 -4.37
CA PHE A 671 30.52 0.83 -3.59
C PHE A 671 31.40 1.60 -2.60
N VAL A 672 31.59 1.04 -1.42
CA VAL A 672 32.49 1.56 -0.38
C VAL A 672 33.41 0.46 0.13
N ASP A 673 34.58 0.84 0.62
CA ASP A 673 35.49 -0.09 1.29
C ASP A 673 36.26 0.59 2.42
N TYR A 674 36.56 -0.17 3.48
CA TYR A 674 37.43 0.26 4.57
C TYR A 674 38.85 -0.22 4.32
N SER A 675 39.83 0.66 4.54
CA SER A 675 41.23 0.23 4.49
C SER A 675 41.51 -0.77 5.63
N PRO A 676 42.29 -1.84 5.40
CA PRO A 676 42.73 -2.77 6.44
C PRO A 676 43.43 -2.11 7.65
N SER A 677 44.01 -0.92 7.44
CA SER A 677 44.61 -0.09 8.50
C SER A 677 43.61 0.71 9.35
N ASP A 678 42.32 0.70 8.98
CA ASP A 678 41.24 1.49 9.59
C ASP A 678 41.43 3.02 9.51
N GLN A 679 42.35 3.50 8.67
CA GLN A 679 42.68 4.93 8.51
C GLN A 679 41.88 5.62 7.39
N TYR A 680 41.56 4.88 6.33
CA TYR A 680 40.93 5.41 5.13
C TYR A 680 39.64 4.67 4.76
N ILE A 681 38.74 5.40 4.11
CA ILE A 681 37.54 4.89 3.44
C ILE A 681 37.65 5.28 1.98
N VAL A 682 37.25 4.39 1.07
CA VAL A 682 37.13 4.72 -0.36
C VAL A 682 35.69 4.57 -0.81
N SER A 683 35.24 5.47 -1.67
CA SER A 683 33.93 5.41 -2.32
C SER A 683 34.06 5.51 -3.84
N GLY A 684 33.26 4.72 -4.56
CA GLY A 684 33.09 4.79 -6.01
C GLY A 684 31.65 5.11 -6.38
N SER A 685 31.46 5.99 -7.36
CA SER A 685 30.16 6.56 -7.70
C SER A 685 29.79 6.41 -9.18
N ILE A 686 28.49 6.58 -9.47
CA ILE A 686 27.95 6.67 -10.83
C ILE A 686 28.50 7.88 -11.60
N ASP A 687 28.95 8.92 -10.90
CA ASP A 687 29.58 10.10 -11.51
C ASP A 687 30.93 9.80 -12.21
N GLY A 688 31.44 8.57 -12.12
CA GLY A 688 32.70 8.15 -12.74
C GLY A 688 33.94 8.43 -11.88
N THR A 689 33.74 8.98 -10.68
CA THR A 689 34.82 9.37 -9.77
C THR A 689 35.00 8.41 -8.61
N LEU A 690 36.22 8.43 -8.06
CA LEU A 690 36.60 7.83 -6.79
C LEU A 690 36.89 8.93 -5.77
N ARG A 691 36.59 8.70 -4.50
CA ARG A 691 37.03 9.57 -3.40
C ARG A 691 37.63 8.75 -2.27
N ILE A 692 38.68 9.29 -1.65
CA ILE A 692 39.34 8.71 -0.48
C ILE A 692 39.15 9.66 0.70
N TRP A 693 38.54 9.12 1.76
CA TRP A 693 38.18 9.85 2.96
C TRP A 693 39.06 9.40 4.12
N ASP A 694 39.41 10.32 5.00
CA ASP A 694 39.96 9.99 6.30
C ASP A 694 38.87 9.40 7.21
N ALA A 695 39.06 8.18 7.70
CA ALA A 695 38.06 7.43 8.46
C ALA A 695 37.77 8.01 9.86
N SER A 696 38.63 8.90 10.36
CA SER A 696 38.50 9.51 11.68
C SER A 696 37.83 10.88 11.63
N THR A 697 38.10 11.65 10.58
CA THR A 697 37.65 13.05 10.43
C THR A 697 36.60 13.25 9.34
N GLY A 698 36.47 12.30 8.41
CA GLY A 698 35.54 12.39 7.28
C GLY A 698 35.98 13.37 6.19
N LYS A 699 37.21 13.89 6.27
CA LYS A 699 37.72 14.79 5.24
C LYS A 699 38.07 14.00 3.99
N ASP A 700 37.62 14.52 2.84
CA ASP A 700 38.11 14.08 1.54
C ASP A 700 39.58 14.51 1.38
N ILE A 701 40.46 13.56 1.12
CA ILE A 701 41.91 13.76 1.10
C ILE A 701 42.37 14.32 -0.24
N HIS A 702 41.82 13.82 -1.35
CA HIS A 702 42.29 14.14 -2.70
C HIS A 702 41.23 14.84 -3.58
N GLY A 703 39.98 14.93 -3.13
CA GLY A 703 38.87 15.37 -3.96
C GLY A 703 38.41 14.28 -4.94
N PRO A 704 37.55 14.63 -5.91
CA PRO A 704 37.10 13.68 -6.92
C PRO A 704 38.28 13.27 -7.81
N MET A 705 38.58 11.97 -7.82
CA MET A 705 39.56 11.37 -8.70
C MET A 705 38.83 10.86 -9.93
N ASP A 706 39.08 11.47 -11.10
CA ASP A 706 38.48 11.09 -12.39
C ASP A 706 38.96 9.71 -12.81
N ALA A 707 38.28 8.69 -12.29
CA ALA A 707 38.77 7.34 -12.37
C ALA A 707 38.42 6.69 -13.70
N HIS A 708 37.20 6.88 -14.18
CA HIS A 708 36.66 6.19 -15.33
C HIS A 708 35.76 7.12 -16.16
N ILE A 709 35.67 6.83 -17.47
CA ILE A 709 34.78 7.58 -18.38
C ILE A 709 33.31 7.19 -18.14
N GLY A 710 33.08 6.00 -17.58
CA GLY A 710 31.78 5.50 -17.15
C GLY A 710 31.71 5.29 -15.64
N LEU A 711 30.54 4.84 -15.16
CA LEU A 711 30.30 4.64 -13.73
C LEU A 711 31.33 3.71 -13.08
N VAL A 712 31.75 4.04 -11.86
CA VAL A 712 32.60 3.16 -11.05
C VAL A 712 31.71 2.19 -10.30
N ARG A 713 31.87 0.90 -10.59
CA ARG A 713 30.96 -0.15 -10.13
C ARG A 713 31.44 -0.87 -8.87
N CYS A 714 32.74 -0.91 -8.64
CA CYS A 714 33.35 -1.58 -7.50
C CYS A 714 34.71 -0.98 -7.17
N VAL A 715 35.04 -0.96 -5.88
CA VAL A 715 36.32 -0.45 -5.36
C VAL A 715 36.79 -1.32 -4.21
N ARG A 716 38.11 -1.57 -4.11
CA ARG A 716 38.70 -2.32 -2.99
C ARG A 716 40.09 -1.81 -2.63
N PHE A 717 40.40 -1.77 -1.33
CA PHE A 717 41.76 -1.58 -0.85
C PHE A 717 42.59 -2.86 -0.97
N SER A 718 43.89 -2.69 -1.21
CA SER A 718 44.85 -3.77 -1.03
C SER A 718 45.00 -4.13 0.46
N PRO A 719 45.40 -5.37 0.79
CA PRO A 719 45.66 -5.79 2.18
C PRO A 719 46.69 -4.92 2.93
N ASP A 720 47.61 -4.30 2.19
CA ASP A 720 48.63 -3.37 2.71
C ASP A 720 48.14 -1.91 2.89
N SER A 721 46.89 -1.60 2.50
CA SER A 721 46.29 -0.24 2.50
C SER A 721 47.02 0.81 1.63
N LEU A 722 47.94 0.41 0.74
CA LEU A 722 48.74 1.35 -0.06
C LEU A 722 48.09 1.71 -1.40
N VAL A 723 47.25 0.83 -1.94
CA VAL A 723 46.60 1.04 -3.24
C VAL A 723 45.12 0.69 -3.19
N VAL A 724 44.37 1.25 -4.14
CA VAL A 724 42.97 0.92 -4.40
C VAL A 724 42.86 0.39 -5.83
N VAL A 725 42.05 -0.65 -6.01
CA VAL A 725 41.58 -1.09 -7.34
C VAL A 725 40.16 -0.60 -7.56
N SER A 726 39.90 -0.06 -8.74
CA SER A 726 38.55 0.29 -9.21
C SER A 726 38.19 -0.50 -10.47
N GLY A 727 36.93 -0.92 -10.56
CA GLY A 727 36.37 -1.54 -11.76
C GLY A 727 35.13 -0.78 -12.26
N SER A 728 35.00 -0.65 -13.58
CA SER A 728 33.96 0.17 -14.21
C SER A 728 33.24 -0.54 -15.37
N VAL A 729 32.08 0.00 -15.71
CA VAL A 729 31.30 -0.31 -16.93
C VAL A 729 32.05 0.11 -18.20
N ASP A 730 33.07 0.95 -18.10
CA ASP A 730 33.98 1.24 -19.23
C ASP A 730 34.85 0.04 -19.66
N ARG A 731 34.71 -1.10 -18.94
CA ARG A 731 35.37 -2.40 -19.17
C ARG A 731 36.82 -2.44 -18.68
N THR A 732 37.24 -1.47 -17.88
CA THR A 732 38.60 -1.39 -17.35
C THR A 732 38.67 -1.64 -15.85
N VAL A 733 39.84 -2.13 -15.42
CA VAL A 733 40.25 -2.21 -14.01
C VAL A 733 41.48 -1.33 -13.85
N GLN A 734 41.43 -0.38 -12.93
CA GLN A 734 42.49 0.61 -12.71
C GLN A 734 43.03 0.54 -11.28
N LEU A 735 44.31 0.85 -11.11
CA LEU A 735 45.02 0.84 -9.84
C LEU A 735 45.43 2.26 -9.44
N TRP A 736 45.20 2.63 -8.19
CA TRP A 736 45.38 3.98 -7.65
C TRP A 736 46.23 3.95 -6.40
N ASN A 737 47.08 4.96 -6.21
CA ASN A 737 47.89 5.11 -5.01
C ASN A 737 47.11 5.89 -3.94
N VAL A 738 46.99 5.33 -2.73
CA VAL A 738 46.17 5.91 -1.65
C VAL A 738 46.77 7.22 -1.12
N ALA A 739 48.08 7.28 -0.96
CA ALA A 739 48.76 8.45 -0.37
C ALA A 739 48.78 9.67 -1.29
N THR A 740 48.77 9.46 -2.61
CA THR A 740 48.91 10.54 -3.61
C THR A 740 47.65 10.79 -4.43
N GLY A 741 46.68 9.86 -4.43
CA GLY A 741 45.49 9.93 -5.30
C GLY A 741 45.80 9.76 -6.78
N GLN A 742 47.03 9.35 -7.15
CA GLN A 742 47.43 9.23 -8.55
C GLN A 742 47.12 7.85 -9.13
N HIS A 743 46.73 7.83 -10.39
CA HIS A 743 46.60 6.62 -11.19
C HIS A 743 47.99 5.95 -11.35
N VAL A 744 48.09 4.68 -10.95
CA VAL A 744 49.31 3.88 -11.04
C VAL A 744 49.39 3.19 -12.40
N MET A 745 48.38 2.37 -12.72
CA MET A 745 48.31 1.65 -13.99
C MET A 745 46.91 1.10 -14.27
N LYS A 746 46.63 0.88 -15.56
CA LYS A 746 45.48 0.08 -16.00
C LYS A 746 45.86 -1.40 -15.90
N LEU A 747 45.13 -2.15 -15.08
CA LEU A 747 45.42 -3.55 -14.75
C LEU A 747 44.80 -4.52 -15.75
N LEU A 748 43.59 -4.22 -16.23
CA LEU A 748 42.86 -5.05 -17.19
C LEU A 748 42.00 -4.15 -18.10
N GLU A 749 41.92 -4.52 -19.38
CA GLU A 749 40.92 -4.03 -20.33
C GLU A 749 40.18 -5.25 -20.87
N GLY A 750 38.94 -5.43 -20.41
CA GLY A 750 38.12 -6.59 -20.74
C GLY A 750 37.14 -6.31 -21.89
N ASP A 751 36.49 -7.38 -22.35
CA ASP A 751 35.49 -7.30 -23.42
C ASP A 751 34.08 -6.89 -22.91
N ASP A 752 33.87 -6.88 -21.59
CA ASP A 752 32.57 -6.72 -20.95
C ASP A 752 32.68 -5.87 -19.66
N TRP A 753 31.55 -5.45 -19.09
CA TRP A 753 31.50 -4.61 -17.91
C TRP A 753 32.13 -5.29 -16.69
N ILE A 754 32.94 -4.54 -15.94
CA ILE A 754 33.48 -5.02 -14.68
C ILE A 754 32.49 -4.70 -13.57
N LEU A 755 31.97 -5.75 -12.94
CA LEU A 755 30.91 -5.65 -11.94
C LEU A 755 31.42 -5.77 -10.50
N SER A 756 32.54 -6.46 -10.30
CA SER A 756 33.15 -6.66 -8.98
C SER A 756 34.65 -6.92 -9.09
N VAL A 757 35.39 -6.54 -8.05
CA VAL A 757 36.83 -6.78 -7.91
C VAL A 757 37.15 -7.22 -6.48
N GLY A 758 38.19 -8.03 -6.31
CA GLY A 758 38.68 -8.47 -5.01
C GLY A 758 40.19 -8.74 -5.02
N PHE A 759 40.83 -8.55 -3.87
CA PHE A 759 42.25 -8.85 -3.69
C PHE A 759 42.45 -10.25 -3.11
N SER A 760 43.54 -10.91 -3.49
CA SER A 760 44.04 -12.04 -2.72
C SER A 760 44.57 -11.58 -1.36
N PRO A 761 44.53 -12.43 -0.31
CA PRO A 761 45.01 -12.07 1.02
C PRO A 761 46.50 -11.66 1.07
N ASP A 762 47.30 -12.15 0.13
CA ASP A 762 48.71 -11.79 -0.03
C ASP A 762 48.93 -10.47 -0.80
N GLY A 763 47.86 -9.88 -1.37
CA GLY A 763 47.88 -8.64 -2.13
C GLY A 763 48.53 -8.72 -3.52
N HIS A 764 48.92 -9.92 -3.98
CA HIS A 764 49.61 -10.12 -5.26
C HIS A 764 48.66 -10.30 -6.45
N LYS A 765 47.43 -10.78 -6.22
CA LYS A 765 46.46 -11.09 -7.26
C LYS A 765 45.20 -10.27 -7.08
N VAL A 766 44.56 -9.96 -8.20
CA VAL A 766 43.26 -9.30 -8.26
C VAL A 766 42.31 -10.18 -9.06
N VAL A 767 41.16 -10.49 -8.48
CA VAL A 767 40.06 -11.15 -9.19
C VAL A 767 39.07 -10.10 -9.68
N CYS A 768 38.62 -10.25 -10.93
CA CYS A 768 37.70 -9.34 -11.59
C CYS A 768 36.50 -10.13 -12.11
N GLY A 769 35.30 -9.78 -11.65
CA GLY A 769 34.03 -10.35 -12.08
C GLY A 769 33.42 -9.54 -13.23
N SER A 770 33.21 -10.19 -14.37
CA SER A 770 32.45 -9.68 -15.53
C SER A 770 31.45 -10.77 -15.97
N ARG A 771 31.19 -10.96 -17.27
CA ARG A 771 30.58 -12.22 -17.76
C ARG A 771 31.48 -13.44 -17.53
N LYS A 772 32.80 -13.22 -17.42
CA LYS A 772 33.80 -14.21 -17.02
C LYS A 772 34.56 -13.70 -15.80
N MET A 773 35.20 -14.61 -15.06
CA MET A 773 36.07 -14.22 -13.95
C MET A 773 37.53 -14.25 -14.40
N HIS A 774 38.23 -13.13 -14.23
CA HIS A 774 39.65 -12.98 -14.55
C HIS A 774 40.46 -12.88 -13.27
N VAL A 775 41.58 -13.58 -13.18
CA VAL A 775 42.54 -13.42 -12.08
C VAL A 775 43.84 -12.89 -12.69
N VAL A 776 44.23 -11.69 -12.28
CA VAL A 776 45.38 -10.97 -12.82
C VAL A 776 46.41 -10.69 -11.73
N ASP A 777 47.67 -10.63 -12.11
CA ASP A 777 48.77 -10.26 -11.23
C ASP A 777 48.79 -8.73 -11.06
N ARG A 778 48.82 -8.25 -9.81
CA ARG A 778 48.73 -6.82 -9.46
C ARG A 778 49.84 -5.98 -10.09
N TYR A 779 51.05 -6.51 -10.21
CA TYR A 779 52.22 -5.73 -10.63
C TYR A 779 52.43 -5.73 -12.13
N THR A 780 52.01 -6.79 -12.81
CA THR A 780 52.23 -6.96 -14.25
C THR A 780 50.95 -6.77 -15.08
N GLY A 781 49.77 -6.90 -14.47
CA GLY A 781 48.48 -6.92 -15.18
C GLY A 781 48.23 -8.19 -15.99
N ASN A 782 49.15 -9.16 -15.95
CA ASN A 782 49.03 -10.40 -16.71
C ASN A 782 48.01 -11.34 -16.07
N ALA A 783 47.25 -12.04 -16.90
CA ALA A 783 46.37 -13.11 -16.44
C ALA A 783 47.19 -14.24 -15.80
N VAL A 784 46.87 -14.58 -14.55
CA VAL A 784 47.54 -15.64 -13.78
C VAL A 784 47.01 -17.02 -14.18
N ILE A 785 45.72 -17.08 -14.55
CA ILE A 785 45.04 -18.26 -15.05
C ILE A 785 44.11 -17.88 -16.20
N GLU A 786 43.73 -18.87 -17.01
CA GLU A 786 42.73 -18.71 -18.06
C GLU A 786 41.39 -18.18 -17.48
N PRO A 787 40.64 -17.35 -18.23
CA PRO A 787 39.37 -16.82 -17.77
C PRO A 787 38.40 -17.92 -17.36
N ILE A 788 37.94 -17.86 -16.12
CA ILE A 788 37.04 -18.86 -15.54
C ILE A 788 35.65 -18.66 -16.13
N THR A 789 35.11 -19.73 -16.72
CA THR A 789 33.78 -19.76 -17.34
C THR A 789 32.91 -20.82 -16.66
N GLY A 790 31.62 -20.53 -16.49
CA GLY A 790 30.66 -21.49 -15.94
C GLY A 790 29.33 -20.89 -15.48
N HIS A 791 29.29 -19.60 -15.16
CA HIS A 791 28.05 -18.86 -14.99
C HIS A 791 27.37 -18.59 -16.35
N ARG A 792 26.02 -18.53 -16.33
CA ARG A 792 25.22 -18.27 -17.55
C ARG A 792 24.98 -16.77 -17.80
N SER A 793 25.21 -15.93 -16.80
CA SER A 793 25.00 -14.49 -16.84
C SER A 793 26.15 -13.75 -16.15
N GLY A 794 26.09 -12.42 -16.09
CA GLY A 794 27.10 -11.57 -15.47
C GLY A 794 27.33 -11.89 -13.98
N ILE A 795 28.59 -11.89 -13.56
CA ILE A 795 29.02 -12.13 -12.19
C ILE A 795 28.99 -10.81 -11.44
N ARG A 796 28.06 -10.65 -10.49
CA ARG A 796 27.83 -9.38 -9.78
C ARG A 796 28.79 -9.17 -8.61
N SER A 797 29.30 -10.25 -8.00
CA SER A 797 30.23 -10.18 -6.87
C SER A 797 31.23 -11.35 -6.88
N VAL A 798 32.49 -11.06 -6.56
CA VAL A 798 33.58 -12.04 -6.45
C VAL A 798 34.46 -11.75 -5.23
N GLU A 799 34.97 -12.80 -4.57
CA GLU A 799 35.91 -12.65 -3.45
C GLU A 799 36.85 -13.86 -3.31
N PHE A 800 38.05 -13.64 -2.77
CA PHE A 800 38.95 -14.71 -2.36
C PHE A 800 38.59 -15.22 -0.96
N SER A 801 38.85 -16.51 -0.72
CA SER A 801 38.85 -17.04 0.64
C SER A 801 40.00 -16.44 1.47
N PRO A 802 39.89 -16.40 2.81
CA PRO A 802 40.93 -15.87 3.68
C PRO A 802 42.29 -16.58 3.55
N ASP A 803 42.30 -17.85 3.11
CA ASP A 803 43.51 -18.62 2.83
C ASP A 803 44.04 -18.46 1.38
N GLY A 804 43.33 -17.71 0.54
CA GLY A 804 43.67 -17.43 -0.86
C GLY A 804 43.53 -18.61 -1.82
N LYS A 805 43.03 -19.78 -1.36
CA LYS A 805 42.96 -21.01 -2.16
C LYS A 805 41.67 -21.16 -2.95
N ARG A 806 40.59 -20.49 -2.54
CA ARG A 806 39.28 -20.57 -3.17
C ARG A 806 38.80 -19.19 -3.60
N LEU A 807 37.90 -19.17 -4.56
CA LEU A 807 37.15 -18.00 -5.01
C LEU A 807 35.66 -18.28 -4.84
N VAL A 808 34.89 -17.27 -4.45
CA VAL A 808 33.42 -17.32 -4.47
C VAL A 808 32.90 -16.33 -5.50
N SER A 809 31.82 -16.69 -6.19
CA SER A 809 31.12 -15.80 -7.12
C SER A 809 29.61 -15.88 -6.96
N GLY A 810 28.97 -14.71 -6.99
CA GLY A 810 27.52 -14.54 -7.09
C GLY A 810 27.15 -13.94 -8.45
N SER A 811 26.12 -14.46 -9.10
CA SER A 811 25.76 -14.08 -10.47
C SER A 811 24.27 -13.78 -10.64
N SER A 812 23.97 -13.02 -11.69
CA SER A 812 22.61 -12.81 -12.21
C SER A 812 22.01 -14.10 -12.82
N ASP A 813 22.72 -15.22 -12.79
CA ASP A 813 22.16 -16.54 -13.07
C ASP A 813 21.53 -17.22 -11.84
N LYS A 814 21.40 -16.47 -10.73
CA LYS A 814 20.78 -16.88 -9.46
C LYS A 814 21.59 -17.88 -8.65
N THR A 815 22.85 -18.15 -9.05
CA THR A 815 23.71 -19.15 -8.38
C THR A 815 24.89 -18.53 -7.64
N VAL A 816 25.26 -19.18 -6.53
CA VAL A 816 26.53 -18.95 -5.82
C VAL A 816 27.44 -20.14 -6.08
N ARG A 817 28.68 -19.88 -6.50
CA ARG A 817 29.65 -20.92 -6.85
C ARG A 817 31.00 -20.68 -6.20
N ILE A 818 31.68 -21.78 -5.87
CA ILE A 818 33.02 -21.78 -5.29
C ILE A 818 33.97 -22.46 -6.27
N TRP A 819 35.14 -21.85 -6.47
CA TRP A 819 36.15 -22.24 -7.44
C TRP A 819 37.50 -22.43 -6.76
N ASP A 820 38.35 -23.22 -7.38
CA ASP A 820 39.75 -23.32 -7.03
C ASP A 820 40.52 -22.12 -7.61
N ALA A 821 41.21 -21.36 -6.77
CA ALA A 821 41.86 -20.12 -7.16
C ALA A 821 43.15 -20.32 -7.99
N GLN A 822 43.69 -21.55 -8.05
CA GLN A 822 44.92 -21.87 -8.78
C GLN A 822 44.65 -22.46 -10.16
N THR A 823 43.56 -23.20 -10.30
CA THR A 823 43.21 -23.94 -11.52
C THR A 823 41.98 -23.38 -12.22
N GLY A 824 41.17 -22.57 -11.53
CA GLY A 824 39.91 -22.04 -12.05
C GLY A 824 38.80 -23.07 -12.19
N LYS A 825 38.97 -24.28 -11.64
CA LYS A 825 37.95 -25.33 -11.68
C LYS A 825 36.85 -25.05 -10.67
N GLN A 826 35.60 -25.30 -11.07
CA GLN A 826 34.45 -25.23 -10.17
C GLN A 826 34.54 -26.36 -9.13
N LEU A 827 34.46 -26.01 -7.85
CA LEU A 827 34.48 -26.94 -6.72
C LEU A 827 33.06 -27.26 -6.24
N VAL A 828 32.26 -26.22 -6.01
CA VAL A 828 30.93 -26.33 -5.36
C VAL A 828 29.93 -25.39 -6.03
N VAL A 829 28.68 -25.83 -6.14
CA VAL A 829 27.52 -24.97 -6.44
C VAL A 829 26.60 -24.99 -5.23
N CYS A 830 26.46 -23.86 -4.55
CA CYS A 830 25.63 -23.74 -3.37
C CYS A 830 24.15 -23.87 -3.76
N GLY A 831 23.35 -24.59 -2.97
CA GLY A 831 21.91 -24.77 -3.21
C GLY A 831 21.53 -25.77 -4.31
N HIS A 832 22.46 -26.58 -4.81
CA HIS A 832 22.18 -27.56 -5.88
C HIS A 832 21.20 -28.69 -5.47
N ASN A 833 21.07 -28.98 -4.16
CA ASN A 833 20.22 -30.06 -3.64
C ASN A 833 18.96 -29.58 -2.91
N HIS A 834 18.88 -28.31 -2.50
CA HIS A 834 17.72 -27.68 -1.84
C HIS A 834 17.76 -26.15 -2.02
N ALA A 835 16.59 -25.50 -2.02
CA ALA A 835 16.33 -24.05 -2.00
C ALA A 835 17.49 -23.15 -2.50
N SER A 836 17.46 -22.78 -3.78
CA SER A 836 18.33 -21.73 -4.36
C SER A 836 17.69 -20.35 -4.26
N HIS A 837 18.48 -19.30 -4.44
CA HIS A 837 17.95 -17.95 -4.67
C HIS A 837 17.00 -17.94 -5.87
N SER A 838 15.92 -17.17 -5.78
CA SER A 838 14.92 -17.04 -6.86
C SER A 838 15.20 -15.87 -7.80
N ASP A 839 16.17 -15.02 -7.47
CA ASP A 839 16.57 -13.84 -8.23
C ASP A 839 18.11 -13.65 -8.26
N ASP A 840 18.56 -12.56 -8.87
CA ASP A 840 19.96 -12.17 -9.02
C ASP A 840 20.72 -12.16 -7.69
N VAL A 841 21.87 -12.83 -7.62
CA VAL A 841 22.77 -12.73 -6.46
C VAL A 841 23.65 -11.51 -6.60
N ASN A 842 23.41 -10.51 -5.77
CA ASN A 842 24.08 -9.20 -5.85
C ASN A 842 25.43 -9.17 -5.14
N SER A 843 25.55 -9.85 -4.00
CA SER A 843 26.76 -9.83 -3.17
C SER A 843 27.02 -11.19 -2.54
N VAL A 844 28.31 -11.54 -2.43
CA VAL A 844 28.79 -12.74 -1.73
C VAL A 844 29.99 -12.38 -0.88
N GLY A 845 30.22 -13.12 0.20
CA GLY A 845 31.47 -13.04 0.94
C GLY A 845 31.81 -14.26 1.78
N PHE A 846 33.09 -14.45 2.08
CA PHE A 846 33.56 -15.54 2.95
C PHE A 846 33.51 -15.15 4.43
N SER A 847 33.26 -16.13 5.30
CA SER A 847 33.52 -15.97 6.72
C SER A 847 35.04 -15.86 7.00
N PRO A 848 35.48 -15.22 8.09
CA PRO A 848 36.90 -15.07 8.41
C PRO A 848 37.66 -16.39 8.57
N ASN A 849 36.97 -17.46 8.96
CA ASN A 849 37.52 -18.82 9.05
C ASN A 849 37.46 -19.59 7.71
N GLY A 850 36.86 -19.03 6.67
CA GLY A 850 36.68 -19.62 5.34
C GLY A 850 35.71 -20.82 5.28
N LEU A 851 35.01 -21.16 6.37
CA LEU A 851 34.12 -22.31 6.42
C LEU A 851 32.74 -22.04 5.83
N PHE A 852 32.31 -20.78 5.83
CA PHE A 852 31.00 -20.36 5.37
C PHE A 852 31.08 -19.30 4.28
N VAL A 853 30.02 -19.22 3.48
CA VAL A 853 29.80 -18.19 2.48
C VAL A 853 28.46 -17.53 2.77
N VAL A 854 28.41 -16.20 2.79
CA VAL A 854 27.15 -15.44 2.85
C VAL A 854 26.80 -14.94 1.45
N SER A 855 25.51 -14.90 1.12
CA SER A 855 24.99 -14.29 -0.11
C SER A 855 23.77 -13.42 0.16
N GLY A 856 23.69 -12.29 -0.56
CA GLY A 856 22.52 -11.42 -0.63
C GLY A 856 21.99 -11.34 -2.06
N SER A 857 20.66 -11.35 -2.19
CA SER A 857 19.97 -11.52 -3.48
C SER A 857 18.83 -10.51 -3.66
N GLY A 858 18.46 -10.28 -4.93
CA GLY A 858 17.26 -9.55 -5.33
C GLY A 858 15.95 -10.21 -4.87
N ASP A 859 16.00 -11.48 -4.45
CA ASP A 859 14.85 -12.15 -3.82
C ASP A 859 14.56 -11.71 -2.38
N ARG A 860 15.26 -10.66 -1.90
CA ARG A 860 15.11 -10.02 -0.59
C ARG A 860 15.60 -10.89 0.57
N THR A 861 16.38 -11.94 0.29
CA THR A 861 16.90 -12.86 1.30
C THR A 861 18.41 -12.81 1.44
N VAL A 862 18.87 -13.14 2.65
CA VAL A 862 20.27 -13.42 2.96
C VAL A 862 20.42 -14.90 3.31
N CYS A 863 21.37 -15.59 2.68
CA CYS A 863 21.63 -17.01 2.90
C CYS A 863 23.08 -17.25 3.31
N VAL A 864 23.31 -18.24 4.19
CA VAL A 864 24.63 -18.70 4.60
C VAL A 864 24.82 -20.15 4.22
N TRP A 865 25.89 -20.43 3.48
CA TRP A 865 26.22 -21.72 2.91
C TRP A 865 27.48 -22.30 3.53
N ASP A 866 27.55 -23.62 3.59
CA ASP A 866 28.79 -24.35 3.87
C ASP A 866 29.70 -24.28 2.64
N ALA A 867 30.94 -23.82 2.85
CA ALA A 867 31.89 -23.58 1.77
C ALA A 867 32.55 -24.86 1.21
N GLN A 868 32.36 -26.02 1.85
CA GLN A 868 32.89 -27.31 1.41
C GLN A 868 31.88 -28.11 0.60
N ASN A 869 30.61 -28.13 1.01
CA ASN A 869 29.57 -28.96 0.39
C ASN A 869 28.44 -28.16 -0.29
N GLY A 870 28.32 -26.86 -0.01
CA GLY A 870 27.32 -25.98 -0.63
C GLY A 870 25.91 -26.10 -0.04
N ASN A 871 25.75 -26.74 1.12
CA ASN A 871 24.48 -26.84 1.82
C ASN A 871 24.14 -25.53 2.53
N LEU A 872 22.84 -25.24 2.65
CA LEU A 872 22.34 -24.09 3.39
C LEU A 872 22.46 -24.36 4.90
N ILE A 873 23.17 -23.49 5.62
CA ILE A 873 23.41 -23.58 7.06
C ILE A 873 22.48 -22.65 7.84
N LEU A 874 22.30 -21.41 7.35
CA LEU A 874 21.43 -20.41 7.96
C LEU A 874 20.70 -19.64 6.86
N GLY A 875 19.41 -19.41 7.07
CA GLY A 875 18.53 -18.74 6.11
C GLY A 875 17.59 -19.69 5.36
N PRO A 876 16.78 -19.17 4.41
CA PRO A 876 16.78 -17.79 3.93
C PRO A 876 16.33 -16.79 5.00
N LEU A 877 17.21 -15.86 5.37
CA LEU A 877 16.91 -14.80 6.32
C LEU A 877 16.07 -13.74 5.62
N ARG A 878 14.86 -13.49 6.14
CA ARG A 878 13.89 -12.54 5.59
C ARG A 878 13.78 -11.34 6.52
N GLY A 879 13.69 -10.14 5.94
CA GLY A 879 13.51 -8.90 6.67
C GLY A 879 13.66 -7.67 5.78
N HIS A 880 14.52 -7.74 4.76
CA HIS A 880 14.52 -6.71 3.72
C HIS A 880 13.25 -6.78 2.88
N THR A 881 12.70 -5.62 2.51
CA THR A 881 11.50 -5.50 1.67
C THR A 881 11.82 -5.20 0.21
N ASN A 882 13.08 -4.94 -0.09
CA ASN A 882 13.60 -4.76 -1.44
C ASN A 882 14.92 -5.55 -1.64
N ASP A 883 15.53 -5.42 -2.82
CA ASP A 883 16.74 -6.12 -3.20
C ASP A 883 17.86 -5.96 -2.16
N VAL A 884 18.50 -7.07 -1.76
CA VAL A 884 19.70 -7.02 -0.92
C VAL A 884 20.89 -6.72 -1.82
N ASN A 885 21.49 -5.55 -1.67
CA ASN A 885 22.57 -5.09 -2.53
C ASN A 885 23.93 -5.59 -2.08
N CYS A 886 24.17 -5.64 -0.77
CA CYS A 886 25.47 -5.98 -0.22
C CYS A 886 25.37 -6.73 1.10
N VAL A 887 26.30 -7.67 1.30
CA VAL A 887 26.42 -8.49 2.52
C VAL A 887 27.89 -8.66 2.91
N GLU A 888 28.17 -8.83 4.20
CA GLU A 888 29.51 -9.13 4.73
C GLU A 888 29.44 -9.80 6.11
N PHE A 889 30.40 -10.68 6.43
CA PHE A 889 30.62 -11.16 7.79
C PHE A 889 31.35 -10.12 8.63
N SER A 890 31.05 -10.07 9.93
CA SER A 890 31.90 -9.36 10.88
C SER A 890 33.31 -9.98 10.93
N PRO A 891 34.36 -9.20 11.27
CA PRO A 891 35.73 -9.71 11.33
C PRO A 891 35.94 -10.88 12.29
N ASP A 892 35.09 -11.01 13.32
CA ASP A 892 35.08 -12.14 14.26
C ASP A 892 34.20 -13.32 13.80
N GLY A 893 33.41 -13.15 12.73
CA GLY A 893 32.50 -14.14 12.16
C GLY A 893 31.22 -14.39 12.98
N SER A 894 30.95 -13.61 14.02
CA SER A 894 29.78 -13.78 14.89
C SER A 894 28.50 -13.17 14.31
N HIS A 895 28.63 -12.18 13.42
CA HIS A 895 27.52 -11.43 12.86
C HIS A 895 27.63 -11.28 11.34
N ILE A 896 26.52 -10.95 10.70
CA ILE A 896 26.44 -10.61 9.27
C ILE A 896 25.79 -9.24 9.16
N VAL A 897 26.31 -8.36 8.31
CA VAL A 897 25.64 -7.11 7.92
C VAL A 897 25.06 -7.24 6.52
N SER A 898 23.87 -6.69 6.29
CA SER A 898 23.27 -6.55 4.98
C SER A 898 22.70 -5.15 4.77
N CYS A 899 22.72 -4.67 3.52
CA CYS A 899 22.06 -3.43 3.12
C CYS A 899 21.20 -3.63 1.87
N SER A 900 20.18 -2.79 1.71
CA SER A 900 19.16 -2.95 0.68
C SER A 900 18.69 -1.62 0.08
N ASP A 901 18.03 -1.73 -1.07
CA ASP A 901 17.27 -0.65 -1.69
C ASP A 901 16.11 -0.13 -0.83
N ASP A 902 15.69 -0.89 0.20
CA ASP A 902 14.70 -0.48 1.22
C ASP A 902 15.21 0.58 2.21
N ALA A 903 16.42 1.11 1.99
CA ALA A 903 17.07 2.10 2.83
C ALA A 903 17.35 1.65 4.29
N THR A 904 17.47 0.34 4.51
CA THR A 904 17.85 -0.23 5.81
C THR A 904 19.20 -0.94 5.78
N ILE A 905 19.89 -0.91 6.92
CA ILE A 905 21.03 -1.78 7.22
C ILE A 905 20.60 -2.74 8.33
N ARG A 906 20.78 -4.05 8.13
CA ARG A 906 20.40 -5.10 9.10
C ARG A 906 21.61 -5.88 9.56
N PHE A 907 21.66 -6.19 10.86
CA PHE A 907 22.70 -6.99 11.50
C PHE A 907 22.10 -8.31 12.01
N TRP A 908 22.63 -9.42 11.53
CA TRP A 908 22.13 -10.78 11.79
C TRP A 908 23.09 -11.54 12.69
N ASP A 909 22.56 -12.27 13.67
CA ASP A 909 23.36 -13.20 14.47
C ASP A 909 23.70 -14.47 13.67
N ALA A 910 24.99 -14.76 13.55
CA ALA A 910 25.54 -15.93 12.89
C ALA A 910 26.17 -16.93 13.88
N THR A 911 26.04 -16.74 15.19
CA THR A 911 26.58 -17.65 16.21
C THR A 911 25.99 -19.06 16.14
N SER A 912 24.78 -19.21 15.61
CA SER A 912 24.15 -20.50 15.33
C SER A 912 24.95 -21.35 14.33
N CYS A 913 25.63 -20.73 13.36
CA CYS A 913 26.54 -21.40 12.42
C CYS A 913 27.72 -22.06 13.14
N ALA A 914 28.23 -21.44 14.23
CA ALA A 914 29.30 -22.02 15.04
C ALA A 914 28.85 -23.28 15.81
N ARG A 915 27.57 -23.39 16.17
CA ARG A 915 27.00 -24.61 16.81
C ARG A 915 26.87 -25.77 15.82
N ALA A 916 26.61 -25.48 14.53
CA ALA A 916 26.58 -26.49 13.48
C ALA A 916 27.95 -27.18 13.29
N ILE A 917 29.05 -26.46 13.55
CA ILE A 917 30.41 -27.03 13.58
C ILE A 917 30.53 -28.08 14.69
N GLN A 918 30.01 -27.81 15.90
CA GLN A 918 30.07 -28.73 17.03
C GLN A 918 29.24 -30.01 16.79
N ALA A 919 28.05 -29.87 16.21
CA ALA A 919 27.19 -31.01 15.86
C ALA A 919 27.85 -31.94 14.83
N ASN A 920 28.53 -31.39 13.82
CA ASN A 920 29.25 -32.18 12.80
C ASN A 920 30.56 -32.79 13.32
N THR A 921 31.21 -32.21 14.34
CA THR A 921 32.36 -32.85 15.02
C THR A 921 31.96 -33.93 16.05
N SER A 922 30.76 -33.82 16.64
CA SER A 922 30.25 -34.81 17.62
C SER A 922 29.66 -36.07 16.98
N THR A 923 29.30 -36.02 15.69
CA THR A 923 28.76 -37.17 14.95
C THR A 923 29.82 -38.14 14.40
N SER A 924 31.12 -37.84 14.56
CA SER A 924 32.20 -38.78 14.19
C SER A 924 32.80 -39.57 15.37
N ALA A 925 32.27 -39.44 16.60
CA ALA A 925 32.81 -40.15 17.77
C ALA A 925 31.78 -40.86 18.69
N ALA A 926 30.47 -40.77 18.43
CA ALA A 926 29.46 -41.40 19.28
C ALA A 926 28.37 -42.14 18.49
N ALA A 927 28.76 -43.07 17.63
CA ALA A 927 27.87 -44.15 17.20
C ALA A 927 27.81 -45.22 18.32
N LYS A 928 26.95 -45.00 19.33
CA LYS A 928 26.27 -45.99 20.20
C LYS A 928 25.85 -45.36 21.54
N ALA A 929 24.60 -44.89 21.62
CA ALA A 929 23.71 -45.11 22.76
C ALA A 929 22.34 -44.46 22.48
N SER A 930 21.29 -45.25 22.70
CA SER A 930 19.88 -44.87 22.64
C SER A 930 19.53 -43.76 23.62
N HIS A 931 18.84 -42.70 23.17
CA HIS A 931 18.04 -41.87 24.06
C HIS A 931 16.74 -41.40 23.40
N THR A 932 15.64 -41.83 24.02
CA THR A 932 14.27 -41.29 23.94
C THR A 932 14.24 -39.79 24.25
N PRO A 933 13.44 -38.97 23.53
CA PRO A 933 13.28 -37.57 23.89
C PRO A 933 12.38 -37.46 25.14
N SER A 934 12.87 -36.72 26.13
CA SER A 934 12.06 -36.27 27.26
C SER A 934 11.30 -35.00 26.86
N PRO A 935 9.99 -34.89 27.18
CA PRO A 935 9.24 -33.65 27.00
C PRO A 935 9.43 -32.82 28.28
N ASN A 936 10.15 -31.70 28.20
CA ASN A 936 9.99 -30.51 29.05
C ASN A 936 11.21 -29.59 28.89
N SER A 937 11.13 -28.71 27.90
CA SER A 937 11.77 -27.39 27.93
C SER A 937 10.91 -26.43 27.10
N ASP A 938 10.00 -25.74 27.78
CA ASP A 938 9.21 -24.63 27.25
C ASP A 938 10.12 -23.42 26.96
N SER A 939 10.75 -23.42 25.80
CA SER A 939 11.37 -22.22 25.21
C SER A 939 11.12 -22.20 23.70
N THR A 940 9.87 -22.40 23.30
CA THR A 940 9.46 -22.61 21.89
C THR A 940 8.86 -21.36 21.23
N HIS A 941 9.00 -20.18 21.83
CA HIS A 941 8.48 -18.92 21.28
C HIS A 941 9.49 -18.10 20.43
N ASP A 942 10.73 -18.57 20.27
CA ASP A 942 11.82 -17.77 19.69
C ASP A 942 11.92 -17.76 18.15
N SER A 943 11.06 -18.48 17.43
CA SER A 943 11.05 -18.44 15.95
C SER A 943 9.66 -18.17 15.42
N TRP A 944 9.41 -16.91 15.07
CA TRP A 944 8.23 -16.45 14.34
C TRP A 944 8.66 -15.62 13.13
N LEU A 945 7.84 -15.62 12.08
CA LEU A 945 8.09 -14.92 10.82
C LEU A 945 6.85 -14.16 10.38
N VAL A 946 7.01 -13.12 9.58
CA VAL A 946 5.89 -12.37 8.99
C VAL A 946 5.62 -12.90 7.59
N ASP A 947 4.39 -13.34 7.33
CA ASP A 947 3.96 -13.73 5.98
C ASP A 947 3.63 -12.52 5.09
N ASP A 948 3.33 -12.78 3.81
CA ASP A 948 3.04 -11.72 2.83
C ASP A 948 1.78 -10.91 3.21
N ASP A 949 0.82 -11.52 3.90
CA ASP A 949 -0.42 -10.88 4.38
C ASP A 949 -0.19 -10.02 5.65
N GLY A 950 0.95 -10.19 6.31
CA GLY A 950 1.37 -9.43 7.50
C GLY A 950 1.17 -10.15 8.81
N TRP A 951 0.83 -11.43 8.81
CA TRP A 951 0.69 -12.20 10.02
C TRP A 951 2.06 -12.64 10.53
N ALA A 952 2.36 -12.28 11.78
CA ALA A 952 3.41 -12.94 12.54
C ALA A 952 2.94 -14.36 12.90
N VAL A 953 3.56 -15.36 12.30
CA VAL A 953 3.26 -16.79 12.52
C VAL A 953 4.42 -17.48 13.20
N ASP A 954 4.12 -18.35 14.16
CA ASP A 954 5.14 -19.16 14.84
C ASP A 954 5.54 -20.41 14.04
N SER A 955 6.45 -21.22 14.59
CA SER A 955 6.92 -22.47 13.96
C SER A 955 5.83 -23.52 13.69
N HIS A 956 4.65 -23.37 14.30
CA HIS A 956 3.48 -24.22 14.11
C HIS A 956 2.43 -23.57 13.18
N ASN A 957 2.80 -22.48 12.51
CA ASN A 957 1.94 -21.68 11.64
C ASN A 957 0.72 -21.08 12.38
N ARG A 958 0.85 -20.80 13.68
CA ARG A 958 -0.20 -20.14 14.47
C ARG A 958 -0.06 -18.63 14.37
N ARG A 959 -1.17 -17.92 14.11
CA ARG A 959 -1.22 -16.46 13.92
C ARG A 959 -1.13 -15.74 15.26
N LEU A 960 0.01 -15.15 15.57
CA LEU A 960 0.25 -14.46 16.84
C LEU A 960 -0.33 -13.04 16.83
N VAL A 961 0.05 -12.24 15.84
CA VAL A 961 -0.35 -10.85 15.70
C VAL A 961 -0.28 -10.42 14.24
N TRP A 962 -1.17 -9.53 13.80
CA TRP A 962 -1.07 -8.91 12.49
C TRP A 962 -0.26 -7.61 12.57
N VAL A 963 0.79 -7.49 11.75
CA VAL A 963 1.68 -6.33 11.67
C VAL A 963 1.29 -5.44 10.49
N PRO A 964 0.90 -4.17 10.74
CA PRO A 964 0.58 -3.21 9.70
C PRO A 964 1.72 -3.00 8.70
N SER A 965 1.41 -2.81 7.41
CA SER A 965 2.43 -2.75 6.36
C SER A 965 3.44 -1.62 6.53
N ASP A 966 2.99 -0.46 7.02
CA ASP A 966 3.81 0.72 7.28
C ASP A 966 4.82 0.54 8.42
N LEU A 967 4.67 -0.53 9.22
CA LEU A 967 5.59 -0.86 10.30
C LEU A 967 6.53 -2.03 9.95
N ARG A 968 6.27 -2.79 8.88
CA ARG A 968 7.04 -4.02 8.60
C ARG A 968 8.53 -3.74 8.35
N ASP A 969 8.86 -2.62 7.73
CA ASP A 969 10.26 -2.22 7.47
C ASP A 969 11.04 -1.96 8.76
N SER A 970 10.35 -1.44 9.78
CA SER A 970 10.93 -1.09 11.09
C SER A 970 11.00 -2.26 12.07
N LEU A 971 10.46 -3.44 11.70
CA LEU A 971 10.36 -4.59 12.58
C LEU A 971 11.71 -5.35 12.67
N LEU A 972 12.12 -5.64 13.91
CA LEU A 972 13.21 -6.56 14.20
C LEU A 972 12.70 -8.01 14.20
N LEU A 973 13.19 -8.82 13.26
CA LEU A 973 12.89 -10.24 13.13
C LEU A 973 14.09 -11.08 13.59
N PRO A 974 13.98 -11.94 14.61
CA PRO A 974 15.06 -12.86 14.97
C PRO A 974 15.53 -13.66 13.74
N PRO A 975 16.86 -13.82 13.47
CA PRO A 975 18.02 -13.49 14.30
C PRO A 975 18.59 -12.07 14.09
N ASN A 976 17.84 -11.15 13.49
CA ASN A 976 18.23 -9.74 13.39
C ASN A 976 18.14 -9.07 14.77
N PHE A 977 19.25 -8.55 15.27
CA PHE A 977 19.34 -7.92 16.58
C PHE A 977 19.53 -6.40 16.50
N LEU A 978 19.86 -5.85 15.32
CA LEU A 978 19.99 -4.42 15.10
C LEU A 978 19.64 -4.07 13.66
N THR A 979 18.76 -3.08 13.51
CA THR A 979 18.46 -2.48 12.21
C THR A 979 18.68 -0.98 12.32
N ILE A 980 19.29 -0.37 11.30
CA ILE A 980 19.43 1.07 11.14
C ILE A 980 18.47 1.50 10.02
N PRO A 981 17.22 1.89 10.34
CA PRO A 981 16.24 2.38 9.38
C PRO A 981 16.13 3.91 9.38
N THR A 982 15.44 4.43 8.36
CA THR A 982 15.02 5.83 8.20
C THR A 982 14.00 6.29 9.26
N SER A 983 13.14 5.38 9.72
CA SER A 983 11.93 5.67 10.51
C SER A 983 12.00 5.24 11.98
N GLY A 984 13.13 4.68 12.42
CA GLY A 984 13.31 4.04 13.73
C GLY A 984 12.97 2.54 13.71
N TYR A 985 13.34 1.78 14.73
CA TYR A 985 13.02 0.35 14.84
C TYR A 985 12.02 0.08 15.97
N TYR A 986 11.41 -1.10 15.96
CA TYR A 986 10.71 -1.65 17.10
C TYR A 986 10.81 -3.18 17.17
N GLU A 987 10.65 -3.70 18.37
CA GLU A 987 10.64 -5.12 18.70
C GLU A 987 9.26 -5.55 19.21
N LEU A 988 8.93 -6.82 18.98
CA LEU A 988 7.70 -7.43 19.49
C LEU A 988 8.02 -8.34 20.67
N GLY A 989 7.61 -7.89 21.86
CA GLY A 989 7.63 -8.68 23.07
C GLY A 989 6.33 -9.45 23.25
N PHE A 990 6.42 -10.78 23.22
CA PHE A 990 5.30 -11.69 23.52
C PHE A 990 5.30 -12.18 24.97
N GLU A 991 6.29 -11.80 25.78
CA GLU A 991 6.38 -12.22 27.18
C GLU A 991 5.20 -11.67 28.00
N GLY A 992 4.40 -12.57 28.58
CA GLY A 992 3.19 -12.21 29.31
C GLY A 992 2.02 -11.72 28.42
N ALA A 993 2.11 -11.88 27.10
CA ALA A 993 1.05 -11.49 26.19
C ALA A 993 -0.12 -12.50 26.20
N ASN A 994 -1.35 -11.99 26.32
CA ASN A 994 -2.58 -12.75 26.27
C ASN A 994 -2.99 -12.99 24.81
N VAL A 995 -2.44 -14.05 24.22
CA VAL A 995 -2.73 -14.51 22.83
C VAL A 995 -3.16 -15.98 22.81
N GLY A 996 -3.71 -16.44 21.69
CA GLY A 996 -4.20 -17.81 21.57
C GLY A 996 -5.44 -18.02 22.42
N GLU A 997 -5.47 -19.08 23.22
CA GLU A 997 -6.60 -19.40 24.11
C GLU A 997 -6.79 -18.40 25.25
N LYS A 998 -5.72 -17.68 25.63
CA LYS A 998 -5.74 -16.66 26.70
C LYS A 998 -6.14 -15.27 26.21
N TRP A 999 -6.44 -15.11 24.92
CA TRP A 999 -6.81 -13.81 24.36
C TRP A 999 -8.02 -13.19 25.06
N ALA A 1000 -8.90 -14.02 25.62
CA ALA A 1000 -10.08 -13.53 26.32
C ALA A 1000 -9.74 -12.78 27.63
N ASP A 1001 -8.52 -12.94 28.16
CA ASP A 1001 -8.05 -12.23 29.35
C ASP A 1001 -7.40 -10.88 29.01
N CYS A 1002 -7.36 -10.50 27.71
CA CYS A 1002 -6.67 -9.28 27.28
C CYS A 1002 -7.46 -7.98 27.51
N TYR A 1003 -8.77 -8.06 27.75
CA TYR A 1003 -9.65 -6.90 27.83
C TYR A 1003 -10.72 -7.05 28.92
N GLY A 1004 -10.77 -6.08 29.83
CA GLY A 1004 -11.77 -5.93 30.89
C GLY A 1004 -12.58 -4.65 30.69
N PRO A 1005 -13.80 -4.71 30.12
CA PRO A 1005 -14.58 -3.55 29.67
C PRO A 1005 -14.98 -2.51 30.73
#